data_AF-A0A2N2PMJ7-F1
#
_entry.id   AF-A0A2N2PMJ7-F1
#
_cell.length_a   1.000
_cell.length_b   1.000
_cell.length_c   1.000
_cell.angle_alpha   90.00
_cell.angle_beta   90.00
_cell.angle_gamma   90.00
#
_symmetry.space_group_name_H-M   'P 1'
#
loop_
_entity.id
_entity.type
_entity.pdbx_description
1 polymer ?
#
loop_
_entity_poly.entity_id
_entity_poly.type
_entity_poly.pdbx_seq_one_letter_code
_entity_poly.pdbx_strand_id
1 'polypeptide(L)'
;MGNMGSMKSAPFRGWLFDIYPRGGDMVLWFITPEGVPLRVAVAFPMPVYLAGATSVEVERCADRLHQAGEVELVGWTERNDLWTGKPMRVFAMRVLHVETWKQRTLPAIARKFPDLSWFNADLLPAQVWFYENNAFPLAQCAGVIADGRLTEFKILDDVWDRDYPMPPLRQVHLEGRGFLDAKNPRIESLSLTHDGRTYQWRSADGILGGFQRAMDDIDPDVVVTQHGDGFLLPLLLTCAARRDTVLRLDRDPAPGGRKVRTEGRSFFSYGRILFQEPDCELFGRWHLDGGNSFMVSHTGFHGMIEAARVGRYPVQRGSRRSIGTGITSVQLAEAWRRGVLVPWKKAQPEVWKPVPMLLKTDRGGLVYAPRPGIYENVVELDFAAMYPSIMTNFNVSPETINCPCCAHPRRSVPEIGYRICDRPGLVSEALRPVIERRLAFKALRKRAEVEGDEEARQSFDHRQNALKWMLVCSFGYLGYRNARFGRIEAHEAVSAFAREILLRVKDLCLDHGWSVLHGNVDCVWILKPQWERGEIDDLIGKINTATGLTIVLEGIYKWLAFLPSRQVADRPVPTRYYGAFVDGKTKFRGIECRRGDSPAFIATVQEELLTELAAAPTADEYRRRVLAMRSRMEEYEGMLRRCEVPLEQLMITTMLSREPAEYRGNSASALAARQSIKAGLEYHAGQPIRYILTDKANTDPNRRVRLMQLIDPETTADPDAYITLLRRAMNCLLWPSGHQLDETPTKAKPKAKPRETMKQLTLWDAAYSEAV
;
A
#
# COMPACT_ATOMS: atom_id res chain seq x y z
N MET A 1 35.97 -13.78 -53.50
CA MET A 1 35.33 -12.45 -53.27
C MET A 1 33.87 -12.54 -53.69
N GLY A 2 32.97 -12.07 -52.81
CA GLY A 2 31.51 -11.99 -53.02
C GLY A 2 30.80 -13.32 -52.70
N ASN A 3 29.91 -13.45 -51.70
CA ASN A 3 28.92 -12.49 -51.23
C ASN A 3 28.59 -12.82 -49.75
N MET A 4 29.22 -12.11 -48.79
CA MET A 4 28.73 -12.08 -47.40
C MET A 4 27.43 -11.26 -47.42
N GLY A 5 26.29 -11.94 -47.27
CA GLY A 5 25.01 -11.26 -47.10
C GLY A 5 25.11 -10.25 -45.96
N SER A 6 24.81 -8.99 -46.24
CA SER A 6 24.88 -7.92 -45.25
C SER A 6 23.94 -8.25 -44.09
N MET A 7 24.49 -8.48 -42.91
CA MET A 7 23.72 -8.48 -41.66
C MET A 7 22.96 -7.15 -41.59
N LYS A 8 21.62 -7.20 -41.54
CA LYS A 8 20.79 -6.00 -41.44
C LYS A 8 20.86 -5.48 -40.00
N SER A 9 21.88 -4.68 -39.71
CA SER A 9 21.96 -3.89 -38.48
C SER A 9 21.09 -2.64 -38.63
N ALA A 10 20.13 -2.45 -37.74
CA ALA A 10 19.27 -1.27 -37.71
C ALA A 10 19.49 -0.50 -36.40
N PRO A 11 19.94 0.77 -36.45
CA PRO A 11 19.95 1.62 -35.27
C PRO A 11 18.51 1.99 -34.89
N PHE A 12 18.24 2.15 -33.59
CA PHE A 12 16.96 2.63 -33.09
C PHE A 12 17.14 3.64 -31.95
N ARG A 13 16.08 4.41 -31.71
CA ARG A 13 15.88 5.22 -30.51
C ARG A 13 14.49 4.95 -29.96
N GLY A 14 14.34 5.00 -28.65
CA GLY A 14 13.04 4.77 -28.01
C GLY A 14 13.09 4.74 -26.49
N TRP A 15 11.99 4.31 -25.89
CA TRP A 15 11.87 4.12 -24.43
C TRP A 15 11.84 2.64 -24.09
N LEU A 16 12.61 2.21 -23.10
CA LEU A 16 12.59 0.84 -22.60
C LEU A 16 11.27 0.54 -21.88
N PHE A 17 10.34 -0.08 -22.58
CA PHE A 17 8.96 -0.29 -22.16
C PHE A 17 8.77 -1.53 -21.30
N ASP A 18 9.20 -2.71 -21.74
CA ASP A 18 8.97 -3.94 -20.97
C ASP A 18 10.20 -4.84 -20.96
N ILE A 19 10.33 -5.66 -19.93
CA ILE A 19 11.47 -6.56 -19.77
C ILE A 19 11.12 -7.79 -18.93
N TYR A 20 11.41 -8.97 -19.46
CA TYR A 20 11.19 -10.24 -18.78
C TYR A 20 12.07 -11.36 -19.37
N PRO A 21 12.42 -12.38 -18.58
CA PRO A 21 13.14 -13.53 -19.09
C PRO A 21 12.21 -14.44 -19.92
N ARG A 22 12.69 -14.93 -21.06
CA ARG A 22 11.99 -15.91 -21.91
C ARG A 22 12.94 -16.63 -22.85
N GLY A 23 12.80 -17.96 -22.93
CA GLY A 23 13.55 -18.80 -23.86
C GLY A 23 15.04 -18.81 -23.58
N GLY A 24 15.46 -18.57 -22.33
CA GLY A 24 16.88 -18.43 -21.96
C GLY A 24 17.50 -17.04 -22.23
N ASP A 25 16.80 -16.16 -22.94
CA ASP A 25 17.20 -14.76 -23.13
C ASP A 25 16.40 -13.83 -22.20
N MET A 26 16.81 -12.57 -22.13
CA MET A 26 15.95 -11.48 -21.71
C MET A 26 15.27 -10.88 -22.94
N VAL A 27 13.95 -10.76 -22.90
CA VAL A 27 13.17 -10.07 -23.92
C VAL A 27 12.95 -8.63 -23.45
N LEU A 28 13.28 -7.69 -24.31
CA LEU A 28 13.09 -6.26 -24.11
C LEU A 28 12.09 -5.75 -25.14
N TRP A 29 11.21 -4.86 -24.69
CA TRP A 29 10.33 -4.09 -25.54
C TRP A 29 10.70 -2.63 -25.48
N PHE A 30 10.76 -1.98 -26.63
CA PHE A 30 10.93 -0.55 -26.75
C PHE A 30 9.72 0.07 -27.43
N ILE A 31 9.41 1.33 -27.13
CA ILE A 31 8.47 2.15 -27.92
C ILE A 31 9.31 3.20 -28.66
N THR A 32 9.16 3.33 -29.97
CA THR A 32 9.85 4.38 -30.75
C THR A 32 9.17 5.74 -30.58
N PRO A 33 9.81 6.86 -30.97
CA PRO A 33 9.17 8.18 -31.05
C PRO A 33 7.86 8.20 -31.84
N GLU A 34 7.71 7.30 -32.82
CA GLU A 34 6.52 7.13 -33.65
C GLU A 34 5.45 6.23 -32.99
N GLY A 35 5.68 5.74 -31.76
CA GLY A 35 4.75 4.86 -31.04
C GLY A 35 4.79 3.40 -31.46
N VAL A 36 5.82 2.98 -32.21
CA VAL A 36 5.94 1.59 -32.69
C VAL A 36 6.60 0.73 -31.61
N PRO A 37 5.99 -0.41 -31.22
CA PRO A 37 6.62 -1.34 -30.31
C PRO A 37 7.67 -2.21 -31.01
N LEU A 38 8.88 -2.27 -30.46
CA LEU A 38 10.00 -3.07 -30.95
C LEU A 38 10.35 -4.16 -29.93
N ARG A 39 10.27 -5.42 -30.36
CA ARG A 39 10.70 -6.58 -29.57
C ARG A 39 12.15 -6.93 -29.89
N VAL A 40 12.97 -7.08 -28.86
CA VAL A 40 14.38 -7.43 -28.99
C VAL A 40 14.76 -8.48 -27.96
N ALA A 41 15.62 -9.44 -28.34
CA ALA A 41 16.19 -10.41 -27.39
C ALA A 41 17.65 -10.04 -27.06
N VAL A 42 18.08 -10.31 -25.82
CA VAL A 42 19.47 -10.17 -25.40
C VAL A 42 19.86 -11.35 -24.52
N ALA A 43 21.02 -11.92 -24.77
CA ALA A 43 21.58 -12.94 -23.89
C ALA A 43 21.93 -12.26 -22.56
N PHE A 44 21.45 -12.82 -21.45
CA PHE A 44 21.71 -12.25 -20.14
C PHE A 44 21.98 -13.33 -19.10
N PRO A 45 23.24 -13.80 -19.04
CA PRO A 45 23.65 -14.74 -18.01
C PRO A 45 23.81 -14.00 -16.67
N MET A 46 22.89 -14.23 -15.74
CA MET A 46 22.75 -13.44 -14.49
C MET A 46 23.83 -13.82 -13.47
N PRO A 47 24.59 -12.86 -12.91
CA PRO A 47 25.67 -13.18 -11.98
C PRO A 47 25.18 -13.61 -10.60
N VAL A 48 25.79 -14.67 -10.08
CA VAL A 48 25.57 -15.25 -8.75
C VAL A 48 26.92 -15.51 -8.11
N TYR A 49 26.99 -15.40 -6.78
CA TYR A 49 28.22 -15.60 -6.03
C TYR A 49 28.05 -16.66 -4.94
N LEU A 50 29.09 -17.47 -4.77
CA LEU A 50 29.20 -18.49 -3.74
C LEU A 50 30.33 -18.18 -2.76
N ALA A 51 30.11 -18.51 -1.50
CA ALA A 51 31.17 -18.63 -0.50
C ALA A 51 30.98 -19.90 0.34
N GLY A 52 32.06 -20.42 0.89
CA GLY A 52 32.06 -21.59 1.77
C GLY A 52 33.33 -21.63 2.61
N ALA A 53 33.38 -22.54 3.59
CA ALA A 53 34.54 -22.69 4.47
C ALA A 53 35.80 -23.15 3.72
N THR A 54 35.63 -23.88 2.61
CA THR A 54 36.73 -24.38 1.77
C THR A 54 36.49 -24.06 0.30
N SER A 55 37.56 -23.79 -0.45
CA SER A 55 37.46 -23.59 -1.90
C SER A 55 36.99 -24.85 -2.63
N VAL A 56 37.39 -26.03 -2.14
CA VAL A 56 37.05 -27.33 -2.73
C VAL A 56 35.55 -27.56 -2.79
N GLU A 57 34.82 -27.22 -1.73
CA GLU A 57 33.36 -27.40 -1.72
C GLU A 57 32.65 -26.43 -2.67
N VAL A 58 33.12 -25.18 -2.71
CA VAL A 58 32.61 -24.14 -3.61
C VAL A 58 32.81 -24.53 -5.06
N GLU A 59 34.02 -24.96 -5.43
CA GLU A 59 34.38 -25.38 -6.78
C GLU A 59 33.59 -26.63 -7.20
N ARG A 60 33.48 -27.64 -6.32
CA ARG A 60 32.65 -28.83 -6.57
C ARG A 60 31.18 -28.49 -6.82
N CYS A 61 30.62 -27.50 -6.13
CA CYS A 61 29.26 -27.02 -6.38
C CYS A 61 29.15 -26.33 -7.75
N ALA A 62 30.10 -25.43 -8.04
CA ALA A 62 30.13 -24.69 -9.29
C ALA A 62 30.32 -25.61 -10.50
N ASP A 63 31.26 -26.56 -10.45
CA ASP A 63 31.50 -27.57 -11.49
C ASP A 63 30.26 -28.41 -11.75
N ARG A 64 29.54 -28.81 -10.70
CA ARG A 64 28.30 -29.58 -10.84
C ARG A 64 27.22 -28.79 -11.58
N LEU A 65 27.08 -27.50 -11.30
CA LEU A 65 26.14 -26.63 -12.00
C LEU A 65 26.57 -26.41 -13.46
N HIS A 66 27.87 -26.25 -13.70
CA HIS A 66 28.43 -26.06 -15.03
C HIS A 66 28.24 -27.30 -15.91
N GLN A 67 28.56 -28.49 -15.39
CA GLN A 67 28.32 -29.78 -16.06
C GLN A 67 26.83 -30.02 -16.37
N ALA A 68 25.93 -29.46 -15.56
CA ALA A 68 24.49 -29.53 -15.81
C ALA A 68 24.01 -28.49 -16.85
N GLY A 69 24.89 -27.63 -17.37
CA GLY A 69 24.53 -26.55 -18.30
C GLY A 69 23.73 -25.41 -17.64
N GLU A 70 23.69 -25.33 -16.32
CA GLU A 70 22.88 -24.32 -15.62
C GLU A 70 23.64 -23.00 -15.45
N VAL A 71 24.98 -23.03 -15.44
CA VAL A 71 25.85 -21.86 -15.24
C VAL A 71 27.12 -21.85 -16.11
N GLU A 72 27.61 -20.65 -16.39
CA GLU A 72 28.97 -20.38 -16.85
C GLU A 72 29.86 -20.03 -15.64
N LEU A 73 31.07 -20.58 -15.60
CA LEU A 73 32.04 -20.29 -14.54
C LEU A 73 32.82 -19.01 -14.88
N VAL A 74 32.88 -18.07 -13.92
CA VAL A 74 33.71 -16.86 -14.06
C VAL A 74 35.00 -17.02 -13.26
N GLY A 75 34.90 -17.53 -12.02
CA GLY A 75 36.05 -17.81 -11.16
C GLY A 75 36.04 -17.00 -9.86
N TRP A 76 37.16 -17.09 -9.11
CA TRP A 76 37.32 -16.38 -7.84
C TRP A 76 37.43 -14.86 -8.05
N THR A 77 36.69 -14.10 -7.26
CA THR A 77 36.70 -12.63 -7.27
C THR A 77 36.48 -12.08 -5.85
N GLU A 78 36.60 -10.77 -5.71
CA GLU A 78 36.29 -10.07 -4.46
C GLU A 78 35.04 -9.21 -4.61
N ARG A 79 34.20 -9.23 -3.57
CA ARG A 79 33.01 -8.38 -3.43
C ARG A 79 32.92 -7.88 -1.99
N ASN A 80 32.15 -6.83 -1.75
CA ASN A 80 32.06 -6.23 -0.44
C ASN A 80 31.06 -6.98 0.44
N ASP A 81 31.47 -7.39 1.62
CA ASP A 81 30.55 -7.88 2.64
C ASP A 81 29.76 -6.71 3.25
N LEU A 82 28.44 -6.89 3.40
CA LEU A 82 27.55 -5.85 3.90
C LEU A 82 27.91 -5.42 5.33
N TRP A 83 28.23 -6.37 6.22
CA TRP A 83 28.33 -6.12 7.66
C TRP A 83 29.69 -5.54 8.05
N THR A 84 30.75 -6.17 7.53
CA THR A 84 32.12 -5.77 7.81
C THR A 84 32.58 -4.65 6.90
N GLY A 85 31.93 -4.42 5.75
CA GLY A 85 32.36 -3.45 4.74
C GLY A 85 33.71 -3.79 4.11
N LYS A 86 34.24 -5.00 4.36
CA LYS A 86 35.53 -5.46 3.84
C LYS A 86 35.33 -6.30 2.58
N PRO A 87 36.35 -6.38 1.70
CA PRO A 87 36.36 -7.37 0.63
C PRO A 87 36.21 -8.79 1.20
N MET A 88 35.36 -9.57 0.54
CA MET A 88 35.11 -10.98 0.78
C MET A 88 35.39 -11.73 -0.52
N ARG A 89 36.23 -12.76 -0.42
CA ARG A 89 36.54 -13.63 -1.54
C ARG A 89 35.37 -14.58 -1.80
N VAL A 90 34.86 -14.58 -3.03
CA VAL A 90 33.71 -15.37 -3.47
C VAL A 90 33.98 -15.98 -4.84
N PHE A 91 33.30 -17.08 -5.16
CA PHE A 91 33.34 -17.67 -6.49
C PHE A 91 32.17 -17.13 -7.32
N ALA A 92 32.47 -16.47 -8.44
CA ALA A 92 31.48 -15.92 -9.35
C ALA A 92 31.10 -16.93 -10.44
N MET A 93 29.81 -16.98 -10.73
CA MET A 93 29.22 -17.72 -11.83
C MET A 93 28.15 -16.89 -12.51
N ARG A 94 27.75 -17.25 -13.73
CA ARG A 94 26.60 -16.64 -14.39
C ARG A 94 25.55 -17.69 -14.75
N VAL A 95 24.32 -17.47 -14.32
CA VAL A 95 23.18 -18.37 -14.53
C VAL A 95 22.66 -18.23 -15.95
N LEU A 96 22.63 -19.33 -16.70
CA LEU A 96 22.19 -19.37 -18.09
C LEU A 96 20.66 -19.46 -18.22
N HIS A 97 20.02 -20.24 -17.34
CA HIS A 97 18.58 -20.50 -17.36
C HIS A 97 17.83 -19.76 -16.25
N VAL A 98 17.78 -18.43 -16.35
CA VAL A 98 17.25 -17.54 -15.29
C VAL A 98 15.76 -17.75 -14.98
N GLU A 99 14.96 -18.25 -15.93
CA GLU A 99 13.52 -18.52 -15.75
C GLU A 99 13.25 -19.61 -14.70
N THR A 100 14.05 -20.68 -14.73
CA THR A 100 13.86 -21.86 -13.88
C THR A 100 14.74 -21.83 -12.63
N TRP A 101 15.80 -21.01 -12.63
CA TRP A 101 16.80 -20.93 -11.57
C TRP A 101 16.21 -20.84 -10.16
N LYS A 102 15.42 -19.80 -9.89
CA LYS A 102 14.90 -19.52 -8.54
C LYS A 102 13.93 -20.58 -8.03
N GLN A 103 13.11 -21.14 -8.92
CA GLN A 103 12.02 -22.06 -8.55
C GLN A 103 12.47 -23.53 -8.50
N ARG A 104 13.48 -23.90 -9.30
CA ARG A 104 13.91 -25.29 -9.49
C ARG A 104 15.36 -25.51 -9.10
N THR A 105 16.29 -24.84 -9.79
CA THR A 105 17.73 -25.17 -9.71
C THR A 105 18.33 -24.77 -8.37
N LEU A 106 18.16 -23.51 -7.93
CA LEU A 106 18.72 -22.98 -6.69
C LEU A 106 18.29 -23.79 -5.44
N PRO A 107 16.99 -24.09 -5.20
CA PRO A 107 16.58 -24.90 -4.05
C PRO A 107 17.10 -26.35 -4.12
N ALA A 108 17.25 -26.93 -5.31
CA ALA A 108 17.75 -28.29 -5.48
C ALA A 108 19.26 -28.39 -5.19
N ILE A 109 20.06 -27.45 -5.70
CA ILE A 109 21.51 -27.45 -5.48
C ILE A 109 21.86 -27.04 -4.04
N ALA A 110 21.19 -26.04 -3.47
CA ALA A 110 21.46 -25.59 -2.12
C ALA A 110 21.13 -26.64 -1.05
N ARG A 111 20.22 -27.59 -1.32
CA ARG A 111 19.98 -28.75 -0.43
C ARG A 111 21.15 -29.73 -0.42
N LYS A 112 21.92 -29.81 -1.51
CA LYS A 112 23.10 -30.69 -1.62
C LYS A 112 24.36 -30.06 -1.02
N PHE A 113 24.37 -28.74 -0.91
CA PHE A 113 25.47 -27.94 -0.37
C PHE A 113 24.92 -26.96 0.70
N PRO A 114 24.46 -27.47 1.85
CA PRO A 114 23.76 -26.67 2.85
C PRO A 114 24.67 -25.64 3.55
N ASP A 115 25.97 -25.89 3.58
CA ASP A 115 26.96 -25.04 4.27
C ASP A 115 27.48 -23.90 3.39
N LEU A 116 27.10 -23.87 2.10
CA LEU A 116 27.45 -22.78 1.20
C LEU A 116 26.54 -21.56 1.40
N SER A 117 27.17 -20.40 1.38
CA SER A 117 26.51 -19.10 1.35
C SER A 117 26.30 -18.65 -0.08
N TRP A 118 25.05 -18.30 -0.41
CA TRP A 118 24.62 -17.87 -1.73
C TRP A 118 24.29 -16.38 -1.72
N PHE A 119 24.87 -15.64 -2.66
CA PHE A 119 24.63 -14.21 -2.81
C PHE A 119 24.14 -13.87 -4.21
N ASN A 120 23.28 -12.86 -4.28
CA ASN A 120 22.57 -12.39 -5.47
C ASN A 120 21.74 -13.50 -6.16
N ALA A 121 21.56 -14.65 -5.51
CA ALA A 121 21.05 -15.86 -6.14
C ALA A 121 19.55 -15.83 -6.44
N ASP A 122 18.76 -14.97 -5.80
CA ASP A 122 17.30 -14.93 -5.94
C ASP A 122 16.76 -13.56 -6.33
N LEU A 123 17.64 -12.67 -6.80
CA LEU A 123 17.28 -11.38 -7.39
C LEU A 123 16.45 -11.59 -8.66
N LEU A 124 15.58 -10.63 -9.00
CA LEU A 124 14.77 -10.73 -10.21
C LEU A 124 15.65 -10.45 -11.44
N PRO A 125 15.65 -11.29 -12.49
CA PRO A 125 16.50 -11.09 -13.66
C PRO A 125 16.36 -9.71 -14.30
N ALA A 126 15.13 -9.22 -14.46
CA ALA A 126 14.86 -7.87 -14.96
C ALA A 126 15.50 -6.75 -14.11
N GLN A 127 15.47 -6.87 -12.78
CA GLN A 127 16.11 -5.90 -11.88
C GLN A 127 17.63 -5.94 -12.01
N VAL A 128 18.22 -7.14 -12.04
CA VAL A 128 19.66 -7.29 -12.23
C VAL A 128 20.10 -6.71 -13.56
N TRP A 129 19.33 -6.93 -14.63
CA TRP A 129 19.58 -6.34 -15.94
C TRP A 129 19.57 -4.80 -15.87
N PHE A 130 18.59 -4.21 -15.19
CA PHE A 130 18.55 -2.76 -14.95
C PHE A 130 19.78 -2.26 -14.17
N TYR A 131 20.24 -3.00 -13.16
CA TYR A 131 21.41 -2.61 -12.38
C TYR A 131 22.72 -2.71 -13.18
N GLU A 132 22.92 -3.78 -13.96
CA GLU A 132 24.13 -4.01 -14.77
C GLU A 132 24.25 -2.99 -15.91
N ASN A 133 23.13 -2.53 -16.48
CA ASN A 133 23.11 -1.58 -17.60
C ASN A 133 22.81 -0.12 -17.18
N ASN A 134 22.74 0.15 -15.87
CA ASN A 134 22.24 1.42 -15.32
C ASN A 134 20.89 1.86 -15.92
N ALA A 135 20.08 0.93 -16.40
CA ALA A 135 18.79 1.19 -17.04
C ALA A 135 17.64 1.26 -16.01
N PHE A 136 16.48 1.70 -16.49
CA PHE A 136 15.25 1.81 -15.71
C PHE A 136 14.03 1.82 -16.65
N PRO A 137 12.81 1.54 -16.15
CA PRO A 137 11.60 1.61 -16.94
C PRO A 137 11.40 2.97 -17.63
N LEU A 138 11.04 2.94 -18.90
CA LEU A 138 10.89 4.09 -19.78
C LEU A 138 12.13 4.98 -19.88
N ALA A 139 13.33 4.45 -19.63
CA ALA A 139 14.55 5.18 -19.95
C ALA A 139 14.61 5.46 -21.46
N GLN A 140 14.97 6.68 -21.83
CA GLN A 140 15.31 6.99 -23.22
C GLN A 140 16.60 6.26 -23.56
N CYS A 141 16.61 5.57 -24.68
CA CYS A 141 17.73 4.75 -25.09
C CYS A 141 17.93 4.79 -26.61
N ALA A 142 19.16 4.49 -27.00
CA ALA A 142 19.56 4.21 -28.37
C ALA A 142 20.28 2.87 -28.40
N GLY A 143 20.20 2.18 -29.52
CA GLY A 143 20.91 0.92 -29.69
C GLY A 143 20.96 0.48 -31.14
N VAL A 144 21.61 -0.67 -31.35
CA VAL A 144 21.68 -1.35 -32.64
C VAL A 144 21.10 -2.74 -32.48
N ILE A 145 20.19 -3.09 -33.40
CA ILE A 145 19.59 -4.42 -33.48
C ILE A 145 20.17 -5.12 -34.71
N ALA A 146 20.77 -6.30 -34.52
CA ALA A 146 21.20 -7.18 -35.59
C ALA A 146 20.55 -8.55 -35.40
N ASP A 147 19.90 -9.06 -36.45
CA ASP A 147 19.22 -10.37 -36.44
C ASP A 147 18.24 -10.56 -35.26
N GLY A 148 17.52 -9.49 -34.91
CA GLY A 148 16.54 -9.47 -33.81
C GLY A 148 17.14 -9.44 -32.40
N ARG A 149 18.48 -9.30 -32.29
CA ARG A 149 19.21 -9.22 -31.03
C ARG A 149 19.79 -7.84 -30.79
N LEU A 150 19.83 -7.43 -29.52
CA LEU A 150 20.46 -6.18 -29.10
C LEU A 150 21.97 -6.36 -29.10
N THR A 151 22.69 -5.60 -29.92
CA THR A 151 24.17 -5.65 -29.99
C THR A 151 24.82 -4.44 -29.33
N GLU A 152 24.16 -3.28 -29.39
CA GLU A 152 24.60 -2.05 -28.74
C GLU A 152 23.43 -1.44 -27.97
N PHE A 153 23.71 -0.90 -26.79
CA PHE A 153 22.70 -0.29 -25.94
C PHE A 153 23.29 0.88 -25.16
N LYS A 154 22.60 2.02 -25.20
CA LYS A 154 22.98 3.23 -24.48
C LYS A 154 21.75 3.92 -23.93
N ILE A 155 21.80 4.29 -22.65
CA ILE A 155 20.83 5.16 -22.00
C ILE A 155 21.14 6.62 -22.36
N LEU A 156 20.10 7.41 -22.60
CA LEU A 156 20.16 8.81 -23.03
C LEU A 156 19.69 9.79 -21.95
N ASP A 157 18.99 9.33 -20.92
CA ASP A 157 18.48 10.13 -19.79
C ASP A 157 18.98 9.59 -18.43
N ASP A 158 18.81 10.36 -17.35
CA ASP A 158 19.14 9.94 -16.00
C ASP A 158 17.88 9.59 -15.20
N VAL A 159 17.96 8.57 -14.34
CA VAL A 159 16.83 8.15 -13.49
C VAL A 159 16.39 9.27 -12.54
N TRP A 160 17.29 10.18 -12.20
CA TRP A 160 17.08 11.31 -11.30
C TRP A 160 16.72 12.60 -12.04
N ASP A 161 16.55 12.57 -13.37
CA ASP A 161 16.00 13.70 -14.13
C ASP A 161 14.58 14.03 -13.64
N ARG A 162 14.36 15.31 -13.32
CA ARG A 162 13.11 15.78 -12.70
C ARG A 162 11.99 15.89 -13.73
N ASP A 163 12.37 16.29 -14.93
CA ASP A 163 11.50 16.30 -16.10
C ASP A 163 11.98 15.22 -17.06
N TYR A 164 11.04 14.39 -17.51
CA TYR A 164 11.32 13.35 -18.48
C TYR A 164 10.08 13.12 -19.34
N PRO A 165 10.25 12.99 -20.67
CA PRO A 165 9.13 12.81 -21.58
C PRO A 165 8.58 11.39 -21.49
N MET A 166 7.26 11.29 -21.49
CA MET A 166 6.56 10.01 -21.60
C MET A 166 6.54 9.56 -23.07
N PRO A 167 6.71 8.25 -23.36
CA PRO A 167 6.47 7.73 -24.70
C PRO A 167 5.00 7.91 -25.11
N PRO A 168 4.69 7.95 -26.42
CA PRO A 168 3.33 8.02 -26.93
C PRO A 168 2.61 6.67 -26.75
N LEU A 169 2.27 6.33 -25.51
CA LEU A 169 1.62 5.06 -25.15
C LEU A 169 0.13 5.08 -25.49
N ARG A 170 -0.34 4.04 -26.17
CA ARG A 170 -1.77 3.80 -26.40
C ARG A 170 -2.36 3.09 -25.20
N GLN A 171 -3.26 3.76 -24.49
CA GLN A 171 -3.90 3.21 -23.29
C GLN A 171 -5.38 2.88 -23.54
N VAL A 172 -5.82 1.74 -23.03
CA VAL A 172 -7.24 1.34 -23.01
C VAL A 172 -7.70 1.09 -21.59
N HIS A 173 -8.95 1.44 -21.31
CA HIS A 173 -9.65 1.11 -20.07
C HIS A 173 -10.67 0.02 -20.36
N LEU A 174 -10.62 -1.08 -19.59
CA LEU A 174 -11.46 -2.24 -19.79
C LEU A 174 -12.31 -2.48 -18.53
N GLU A 175 -13.62 -2.54 -18.72
CA GLU A 175 -14.59 -2.84 -17.68
C GLU A 175 -15.53 -3.94 -18.18
N GLY A 176 -15.97 -4.83 -17.28
CA GLY A 176 -16.89 -5.89 -17.66
C GLY A 176 -17.65 -6.46 -16.47
N ARG A 177 -18.79 -7.11 -16.78
CA ARG A 177 -19.64 -7.81 -15.82
C ARG A 177 -19.88 -9.24 -16.28
N GLY A 178 -20.01 -10.14 -15.32
CA GLY A 178 -20.24 -11.54 -15.59
C GLY A 178 -20.09 -12.41 -14.36
N PHE A 179 -20.08 -13.71 -14.60
CA PHE A 179 -19.93 -14.74 -13.58
C PHE A 179 -18.71 -15.58 -13.93
N LEU A 180 -17.74 -15.63 -13.02
CA LEU A 180 -16.59 -16.52 -13.10
C LEU A 180 -16.87 -17.74 -12.22
N ASP A 181 -17.52 -18.75 -12.81
CA ASP A 181 -17.77 -20.06 -12.20
C ASP A 181 -17.00 -21.14 -12.98
N ALA A 182 -16.41 -22.10 -12.26
CA ALA A 182 -15.76 -23.26 -12.84
C ALA A 182 -16.70 -24.08 -13.74
N LYS A 183 -18.01 -24.11 -13.46
CA LYS A 183 -19.00 -24.89 -14.22
C LYS A 183 -19.66 -24.10 -15.34
N ASN A 184 -20.02 -22.83 -15.16
CA ASN A 184 -20.67 -22.04 -16.20
C ASN A 184 -20.26 -20.54 -16.19
N PRO A 185 -19.06 -20.19 -16.69
CA PRO A 185 -18.61 -18.82 -16.75
C PRO A 185 -19.33 -18.08 -17.87
N ARG A 186 -19.79 -16.85 -17.59
CA ARG A 186 -20.57 -16.03 -18.54
C ARG A 186 -20.13 -14.58 -18.47
N ILE A 187 -19.88 -13.98 -19.63
CA ILE A 187 -19.72 -12.53 -19.76
C ILE A 187 -21.08 -11.93 -20.12
N GLU A 188 -21.54 -10.95 -19.34
CA GLU A 188 -22.81 -10.24 -19.57
C GLU A 188 -22.61 -8.94 -20.35
N SER A 189 -21.54 -8.23 -20.02
CA SER A 189 -21.16 -7.01 -20.73
C SER A 189 -19.67 -6.78 -20.65
N LEU A 190 -19.13 -6.13 -21.66
CA LEU A 190 -17.76 -5.67 -21.72
C LEU A 190 -17.73 -4.31 -22.40
N SER A 191 -16.93 -3.39 -21.87
CA SER A 191 -16.66 -2.10 -22.47
C SER A 191 -15.18 -1.82 -22.50
N LEU A 192 -14.71 -1.30 -23.63
CA LEU A 192 -13.34 -0.84 -23.84
C LEU A 192 -13.38 0.64 -24.20
N THR A 193 -12.64 1.48 -23.48
CA THR A 193 -12.54 2.91 -23.74
C THR A 193 -11.12 3.29 -24.14
N HIS A 194 -10.98 4.05 -25.23
CA HIS A 194 -9.71 4.55 -25.77
C HIS A 194 -9.94 5.95 -26.35
N ASP A 195 -9.11 6.93 -25.99
CA ASP A 195 -9.18 8.31 -26.49
C ASP A 195 -10.59 8.90 -26.51
N GLY A 196 -11.33 8.70 -25.41
CA GLY A 196 -12.71 9.17 -25.22
C GLY A 196 -13.78 8.37 -25.98
N ARG A 197 -13.41 7.39 -26.82
CA ARG A 197 -14.34 6.49 -27.53
C ARG A 197 -14.56 5.22 -26.73
N THR A 198 -15.82 4.84 -26.54
CA THR A 198 -16.19 3.62 -25.80
C THR A 198 -16.87 2.62 -26.71
N TYR A 199 -16.27 1.43 -26.83
CA TYR A 199 -16.84 0.26 -27.47
C TYR A 199 -17.59 -0.55 -26.41
N GLN A 200 -18.86 -0.90 -26.64
CA GLN A 200 -19.65 -1.72 -25.71
C GLN A 200 -20.22 -2.95 -26.39
N TRP A 201 -20.15 -4.09 -25.70
CA TRP A 201 -20.71 -5.35 -26.15
C TRP A 201 -21.57 -5.97 -25.05
N ARG A 202 -22.78 -6.41 -25.40
CA ARG A 202 -23.75 -7.04 -24.47
C ARG A 202 -24.30 -8.37 -24.98
N SER A 203 -24.04 -8.75 -26.23
CA SER A 203 -24.47 -10.02 -26.79
C SER A 203 -23.43 -11.11 -26.53
N ALA A 204 -23.86 -12.25 -25.98
CA ALA A 204 -23.00 -13.35 -25.61
C ALA A 204 -22.09 -13.82 -26.77
N ASP A 205 -22.62 -13.82 -28.00
CA ASP A 205 -21.92 -14.30 -29.21
C ASP A 205 -20.97 -13.25 -29.83
N GLY A 206 -21.16 -11.97 -29.51
CA GLY A 206 -20.40 -10.86 -30.10
C GLY A 206 -19.29 -10.28 -29.23
N ILE A 207 -19.33 -10.50 -27.91
CA ILE A 207 -18.40 -9.86 -26.96
C ILE A 207 -16.94 -10.19 -27.25
N LEU A 208 -16.57 -11.48 -27.34
CA LEU A 208 -15.17 -11.88 -27.48
C LEU A 208 -14.58 -11.45 -28.84
N GLY A 209 -15.33 -11.66 -29.92
CA GLY A 209 -14.89 -11.28 -31.26
C GLY A 209 -14.83 -9.77 -31.46
N GLY A 210 -15.80 -9.03 -30.91
CA GLY A 210 -15.80 -7.56 -30.92
C GLY A 210 -14.64 -6.98 -30.12
N PHE A 211 -14.40 -7.53 -28.93
CA PHE A 211 -13.25 -7.17 -28.09
C PHE A 211 -11.92 -7.44 -28.78
N GLN A 212 -11.74 -8.62 -29.38
CA GLN A 212 -10.50 -8.94 -30.08
C GLN A 212 -10.24 -8.01 -31.27
N ARG A 213 -11.28 -7.68 -32.06
CA ARG A 213 -11.14 -6.69 -33.14
C ARG A 213 -10.72 -5.33 -32.62
N ALA A 214 -11.35 -4.84 -31.55
CA ALA A 214 -10.96 -3.56 -30.94
C ALA A 214 -9.52 -3.58 -30.42
N MET A 215 -9.08 -4.67 -29.80
CA MET A 215 -7.69 -4.85 -29.36
C MET A 215 -6.70 -4.87 -30.52
N ASP A 216 -7.06 -5.51 -31.65
CA ASP A 216 -6.22 -5.57 -32.86
C ASP A 216 -6.15 -4.20 -33.57
N ASP A 217 -7.27 -3.48 -33.66
CA ASP A 217 -7.36 -2.16 -34.31
C ASP A 217 -6.60 -1.07 -33.53
N ILE A 218 -6.71 -1.09 -32.20
CA ILE A 218 -6.05 -0.11 -31.33
C ILE A 218 -4.58 -0.49 -31.08
N ASP A 219 -4.31 -1.80 -30.91
CA ASP A 219 -3.04 -2.35 -30.46
C ASP A 219 -2.48 -1.62 -29.21
N PRO A 220 -3.17 -1.66 -28.06
CA PRO A 220 -2.83 -0.84 -26.91
C PRO A 220 -1.54 -1.28 -26.18
N ASP A 221 -0.69 -0.32 -25.82
CA ASP A 221 0.49 -0.58 -24.99
C ASP A 221 0.10 -0.88 -23.53
N VAL A 222 -0.93 -0.19 -23.02
CA VAL A 222 -1.37 -0.30 -21.63
C VAL A 222 -2.86 -0.66 -21.57
N VAL A 223 -3.17 -1.75 -20.87
CA VAL A 223 -4.53 -2.20 -20.57
C VAL A 223 -4.80 -1.96 -19.09
N VAL A 224 -5.69 -1.03 -18.78
CA VAL A 224 -6.11 -0.73 -17.41
C VAL A 224 -7.44 -1.41 -17.13
N THR A 225 -7.56 -2.13 -16.02
CA THR A 225 -8.78 -2.84 -15.63
C THR A 225 -9.23 -2.45 -14.23
N GLN A 226 -10.46 -2.80 -13.86
CA GLN A 226 -10.93 -2.83 -12.48
C GLN A 226 -11.14 -4.28 -12.06
N HIS A 227 -10.35 -4.79 -11.13
CA HIS A 227 -10.34 -6.20 -10.70
C HIS A 227 -10.04 -7.16 -11.86
N GLY A 228 -9.12 -6.78 -12.74
CA GLY A 228 -8.75 -7.61 -13.89
C GLY A 228 -7.93 -8.85 -13.57
N ASP A 229 -7.11 -8.79 -12.52
CA ASP A 229 -6.27 -9.92 -12.11
C ASP A 229 -7.12 -11.06 -11.53
N GLY A 230 -7.96 -10.76 -10.53
CA GLY A 230 -8.81 -11.75 -9.86
C GLY A 230 -10.09 -12.13 -10.60
N PHE A 231 -10.60 -11.29 -11.53
CA PHE A 231 -11.91 -11.51 -12.14
C PHE A 231 -11.94 -11.34 -13.66
N LEU A 232 -11.71 -10.14 -14.20
CA LEU A 232 -12.06 -9.84 -15.59
C LEU A 232 -11.22 -10.62 -16.62
N LEU A 233 -9.89 -10.65 -16.46
CA LEU A 233 -9.05 -11.40 -17.41
C LEU A 233 -9.23 -12.92 -17.28
N PRO A 234 -9.30 -13.51 -16.07
CA PRO A 234 -9.68 -14.92 -15.93
C PRO A 234 -11.02 -15.25 -16.57
N LEU A 235 -12.04 -14.39 -16.42
CA LEU A 235 -13.35 -14.55 -17.05
C LEU A 235 -13.24 -14.58 -18.58
N LEU A 236 -12.59 -13.57 -19.17
CA LEU A 236 -12.40 -13.49 -20.61
C LEU A 236 -11.69 -14.72 -21.18
N LEU A 237 -10.59 -15.12 -20.54
CA LEU A 237 -9.80 -16.29 -20.96
C LEU A 237 -10.58 -17.60 -20.81
N THR A 238 -11.35 -17.75 -19.73
CA THR A 238 -12.15 -18.97 -19.50
C THR A 238 -13.30 -19.09 -20.49
N CYS A 239 -14.03 -17.99 -20.75
CA CYS A 239 -15.09 -17.98 -21.77
C CYS A 239 -14.52 -18.18 -23.18
N ALA A 240 -13.35 -17.62 -23.47
CA ALA A 240 -12.67 -17.81 -24.75
C ALA A 240 -12.25 -19.27 -24.97
N ALA A 241 -11.63 -19.90 -23.97
CA ALA A 241 -11.25 -21.31 -24.02
C ALA A 241 -12.45 -22.24 -24.23
N ARG A 242 -13.61 -21.96 -23.63
CA ARG A 242 -14.83 -22.77 -23.81
C ARG A 242 -15.49 -22.64 -25.18
N ARG A 243 -15.27 -21.51 -25.85
CA ARG A 243 -15.84 -21.20 -27.18
C ARG A 243 -14.84 -21.40 -28.31
N ASP A 244 -13.71 -22.04 -28.02
CA ASP A 244 -12.58 -22.21 -28.95
C ASP A 244 -12.17 -20.89 -29.64
N THR A 245 -12.30 -19.78 -28.91
CA THR A 245 -11.94 -18.44 -29.39
C THR A 245 -10.56 -18.10 -28.85
N VAL A 246 -9.64 -17.70 -29.72
CA VAL A 246 -8.29 -17.29 -29.30
C VAL A 246 -8.28 -15.79 -29.02
N LEU A 247 -7.99 -15.40 -27.78
CA LEU A 247 -7.74 -14.01 -27.41
C LEU A 247 -6.24 -13.70 -27.45
N ARG A 248 -5.83 -12.76 -28.30
CA ARG A 248 -4.44 -12.29 -28.43
C ARG A 248 -4.20 -11.09 -27.51
N LEU A 249 -4.16 -11.37 -26.20
CA LEU A 249 -3.85 -10.34 -25.19
C LEU A 249 -2.36 -9.95 -25.19
N ASP A 250 -1.48 -10.93 -25.42
CA ASP A 250 -0.04 -10.74 -25.44
C ASP A 250 0.45 -10.33 -26.85
N ARG A 251 1.43 -9.40 -26.92
CA ARG A 251 2.22 -9.21 -28.16
C ARG A 251 3.28 -10.30 -28.31
N ASP A 252 3.73 -10.88 -27.20
CA ASP A 252 4.67 -12.01 -27.14
C ASP A 252 3.95 -13.25 -26.55
N PRO A 253 3.19 -14.02 -27.33
CA PRO A 253 2.48 -15.19 -26.82
C PRO A 253 3.44 -16.34 -26.48
N ALA A 254 3.12 -17.12 -25.44
CA ALA A 254 3.86 -18.34 -25.11
C ALA A 254 3.54 -19.47 -26.11
N PRO A 255 4.49 -20.35 -26.46
CA PRO A 255 4.26 -21.48 -27.40
C PRO A 255 3.18 -22.51 -27.01
N GLY A 256 2.54 -22.38 -25.84
CA GLY A 256 1.45 -23.23 -25.37
C GLY A 256 0.21 -22.46 -24.88
N GLY A 257 0.09 -21.18 -25.28
CA GLY A 257 -0.99 -20.30 -24.83
C GLY A 257 -0.86 -19.85 -23.37
N ARG A 258 -1.77 -18.97 -22.94
CA ARG A 258 -1.82 -18.44 -21.58
C ARG A 258 -2.55 -19.43 -20.66
N LYS A 259 -1.90 -19.87 -19.58
CA LYS A 259 -2.58 -20.61 -18.51
C LYS A 259 -3.43 -19.66 -17.67
N VAL A 260 -4.71 -19.98 -17.50
CA VAL A 260 -5.60 -19.23 -16.60
C VAL A 260 -5.24 -19.56 -15.16
N ARG A 261 -4.93 -18.53 -14.36
CA ARG A 261 -4.70 -18.66 -12.92
C ARG A 261 -5.79 -17.88 -12.19
N THR A 262 -6.56 -18.57 -11.36
CA THR A 262 -7.60 -17.97 -10.52
C THR A 262 -7.22 -17.97 -9.03
N GLU A 263 -6.25 -18.79 -8.64
CA GLU A 263 -5.83 -18.92 -7.25
C GLU A 263 -4.93 -17.76 -6.81
N GLY A 264 -5.35 -17.05 -5.76
CA GLY A 264 -4.53 -16.08 -5.04
C GLY A 264 -3.78 -16.71 -3.86
N ARG A 265 -3.10 -15.88 -3.07
CA ARG A 265 -2.38 -16.32 -1.87
C ARG A 265 -2.55 -15.36 -0.70
N SER A 266 -2.68 -15.91 0.50
CA SER A 266 -2.70 -15.14 1.74
C SER A 266 -1.33 -15.14 2.41
N PHE A 267 -0.95 -14.01 3.00
CA PHE A 267 0.30 -13.90 3.76
C PHE A 267 0.15 -12.95 4.95
N PHE A 268 0.93 -13.19 6.02
CA PHE A 268 0.93 -12.35 7.21
C PHE A 268 1.94 -11.20 7.06
N SER A 269 1.48 -9.98 7.32
CA SER A 269 2.30 -8.76 7.28
C SER A 269 1.75 -7.69 8.23
N TYR A 270 2.62 -7.06 9.02
CA TYR A 270 2.27 -5.98 9.96
C TYR A 270 1.07 -6.29 10.89
N GLY A 271 1.03 -7.51 11.45
CA GLY A 271 -0.04 -7.90 12.38
C GLY A 271 -1.37 -8.26 11.71
N ARG A 272 -1.43 -8.32 10.37
CA ARG A 272 -2.63 -8.60 9.59
C ARG A 272 -2.37 -9.68 8.55
N ILE A 273 -3.43 -10.35 8.11
CA ILE A 273 -3.38 -11.22 6.92
C ILE A 273 -3.82 -10.39 5.72
N LEU A 274 -3.04 -10.46 4.64
CA LEU A 274 -3.32 -9.84 3.35
C LEU A 274 -3.53 -10.92 2.30
N PHE A 275 -4.51 -10.73 1.42
CA PHE A 275 -4.71 -11.57 0.25
C PHE A 275 -4.11 -10.90 -0.99
N GLN A 276 -3.35 -11.66 -1.77
CA GLN A 276 -2.87 -11.24 -3.08
C GLN A 276 -3.60 -12.06 -4.14
N GLU A 277 -4.28 -11.38 -5.07
CA GLU A 277 -4.87 -12.00 -6.25
C GLU A 277 -3.81 -12.65 -7.16
N PRO A 278 -4.21 -13.57 -8.06
CA PRO A 278 -3.31 -14.09 -9.10
C PRO A 278 -2.75 -12.96 -9.96
N ASP A 279 -1.47 -13.06 -10.35
CA ASP A 279 -0.86 -12.07 -11.23
C ASP A 279 -1.20 -12.41 -12.70
N CYS A 280 -1.87 -11.51 -13.42
CA CYS A 280 -2.15 -11.63 -14.86
C CYS A 280 -1.35 -10.59 -15.65
N GLU A 281 -0.01 -10.70 -15.64
CA GLU A 281 0.88 -9.83 -16.44
C GLU A 281 0.69 -10.11 -17.94
N LEU A 282 0.79 -9.09 -18.78
CA LEU A 282 0.81 -9.22 -20.25
C LEU A 282 2.26 -9.12 -20.75
N PHE A 283 2.60 -9.81 -21.84
CA PHE A 283 3.95 -9.82 -22.40
C PHE A 283 4.00 -8.94 -23.65
N GLY A 284 4.80 -7.88 -23.59
CA GLY A 284 4.85 -6.84 -24.63
C GLY A 284 3.70 -5.84 -24.58
N ARG A 285 2.84 -5.94 -23.56
CA ARG A 285 1.85 -4.93 -23.14
C ARG A 285 1.90 -4.83 -21.62
N TRP A 286 1.44 -3.74 -21.04
CA TRP A 286 1.24 -3.65 -19.60
C TRP A 286 -0.21 -3.87 -19.23
N HIS A 287 -0.48 -4.77 -18.29
CA HIS A 287 -1.76 -4.81 -17.59
C HIS A 287 -1.65 -4.21 -16.20
N LEU A 288 -2.43 -3.16 -15.96
CA LEU A 288 -2.52 -2.45 -14.68
C LEU A 288 -3.93 -2.60 -14.11
N ASP A 289 -4.06 -3.38 -13.05
CA ASP A 289 -5.33 -3.53 -12.32
C ASP A 289 -5.50 -2.39 -11.32
N GLY A 290 -6.35 -1.42 -11.65
CA GLY A 290 -6.64 -0.26 -10.81
C GLY A 290 -7.40 -0.61 -9.52
N GLY A 291 -8.20 -1.69 -9.54
CA GLY A 291 -9.03 -2.10 -8.41
C GLY A 291 -8.23 -2.83 -7.32
N ASN A 292 -7.11 -3.44 -7.70
CA ASN A 292 -6.24 -4.21 -6.79
C ASN A 292 -4.86 -3.55 -6.55
N SER A 293 -4.48 -2.56 -7.35
CA SER A 293 -3.19 -1.87 -7.19
C SER A 293 -3.29 -0.68 -6.25
N PHE A 294 -2.65 -0.79 -5.08
CA PHE A 294 -2.48 0.34 -4.17
C PHE A 294 -1.78 1.54 -4.85
N MET A 295 -0.69 1.28 -5.59
CA MET A 295 0.09 2.34 -6.22
C MET A 295 -0.71 3.06 -7.32
N VAL A 296 -1.41 2.33 -8.19
CA VAL A 296 -2.19 2.95 -9.27
C VAL A 296 -3.35 3.77 -8.69
N SER A 297 -4.09 3.22 -7.73
CA SER A 297 -5.24 3.90 -7.11
C SER A 297 -4.87 5.17 -6.34
N HIS A 298 -3.71 5.19 -5.66
CA HIS A 298 -3.33 6.30 -4.78
C HIS A 298 -2.38 7.31 -5.41
N THR A 299 -1.72 6.95 -6.52
CA THR A 299 -0.66 7.78 -7.13
C THR A 299 -0.88 8.02 -8.62
N GLY A 300 -1.92 7.46 -9.22
CA GLY A 300 -2.18 7.57 -10.65
C GLY A 300 -1.08 6.94 -11.50
N PHE A 301 -1.19 7.13 -12.82
CA PHE A 301 -0.25 6.55 -13.78
C PHE A 301 1.17 7.13 -13.61
N HIS A 302 1.31 8.47 -13.55
CA HIS A 302 2.62 9.12 -13.39
C HIS A 302 3.34 8.71 -12.11
N GLY A 303 2.63 8.57 -10.98
CA GLY A 303 3.22 8.12 -9.72
C GLY A 303 3.70 6.67 -9.78
N MET A 304 2.94 5.78 -10.44
CA MET A 304 3.35 4.40 -10.65
C MET A 304 4.64 4.32 -11.49
N ILE A 305 4.71 5.05 -12.60
CA ILE A 305 5.91 5.12 -13.46
C ILE A 305 7.11 5.65 -12.68
N GLU A 306 6.93 6.73 -11.92
CA GLU A 306 7.98 7.33 -11.09
C GLU A 306 8.54 6.33 -10.07
N ALA A 307 7.67 5.58 -9.37
CA ALA A 307 8.10 4.55 -8.44
C ALA A 307 8.87 3.41 -9.14
N ALA A 308 8.44 3.00 -10.33
CA ALA A 308 9.12 1.96 -11.11
C ALA A 308 10.48 2.42 -11.67
N ARG A 309 10.59 3.69 -12.07
CA ARG A 309 11.85 4.33 -12.49
C ARG A 309 12.86 4.33 -11.36
N VAL A 310 12.53 5.00 -10.25
CA VAL A 310 13.40 5.11 -9.07
C VAL A 310 13.70 3.73 -8.50
N GLY A 311 12.71 2.86 -8.43
CA GLY A 311 12.86 1.50 -7.96
C GLY A 311 13.58 0.57 -8.93
N ARG A 312 13.73 0.88 -10.21
CA ARG A 312 14.34 0.00 -11.23
C ARG A 312 13.73 -1.40 -11.25
N TYR A 313 12.41 -1.50 -11.39
CA TYR A 313 11.70 -2.78 -11.49
C TYR A 313 10.57 -2.70 -12.55
N PRO A 314 10.12 -3.83 -13.13
CA PRO A 314 9.06 -3.82 -14.14
C PRO A 314 7.74 -3.20 -13.63
N VAL A 315 7.10 -2.36 -14.44
CA VAL A 315 5.91 -1.58 -14.03
C VAL A 315 4.75 -2.48 -13.59
N GLN A 316 4.47 -3.55 -14.35
CA GLN A 316 3.42 -4.52 -14.01
C GLN A 316 3.64 -5.22 -12.67
N ARG A 317 4.91 -5.41 -12.29
CA ARG A 317 5.25 -5.96 -10.98
C ARG A 317 5.00 -4.91 -9.90
N GLY A 318 5.41 -3.67 -10.12
CA GLY A 318 5.20 -2.58 -9.17
C GLY A 318 3.75 -2.33 -8.80
N SER A 319 2.83 -2.48 -9.77
CA SER A 319 1.41 -2.29 -9.51
C SER A 319 0.83 -3.37 -8.58
N ARG A 320 1.38 -4.59 -8.56
CA ARG A 320 0.85 -5.75 -7.82
C ARG A 320 1.53 -6.03 -6.49
N ARG A 321 2.70 -5.44 -6.24
CA ARG A 321 3.46 -5.71 -5.03
C ARG A 321 3.25 -4.62 -4.00
N SER A 322 3.55 -4.95 -2.74
CA SER A 322 3.53 -3.95 -1.68
C SER A 322 4.52 -2.82 -1.99
N ILE A 323 4.19 -1.63 -1.53
CA ILE A 323 4.96 -0.38 -1.69
C ILE A 323 6.44 -0.57 -1.26
N GLY A 324 6.70 -1.41 -0.24
CA GLY A 324 8.06 -1.69 0.23
C GLY A 324 8.94 -2.49 -0.74
N THR A 325 8.36 -3.06 -1.80
CA THR A 325 9.14 -3.67 -2.90
C THR A 325 9.99 -2.62 -3.60
N GLY A 326 9.44 -1.42 -3.80
CA GLY A 326 10.17 -0.35 -4.46
C GLY A 326 11.37 0.10 -3.64
N ILE A 327 11.19 0.35 -2.34
CA ILE A 327 12.30 0.79 -1.50
C ILE A 327 13.38 -0.29 -1.33
N THR A 328 12.98 -1.56 -1.24
CA THR A 328 13.92 -2.69 -1.23
C THR A 328 14.73 -2.71 -2.53
N SER A 329 14.11 -2.41 -3.67
CA SER A 329 14.79 -2.37 -4.95
C SER A 329 15.78 -1.20 -5.07
N VAL A 330 15.46 -0.02 -4.51
CA VAL A 330 16.42 1.10 -4.42
C VAL A 330 17.64 0.69 -3.58
N GLN A 331 17.42 0.00 -2.45
CA GLN A 331 18.52 -0.52 -1.61
C GLN A 331 19.35 -1.59 -2.34
N LEU A 332 18.72 -2.46 -3.14
CA LEU A 332 19.41 -3.45 -3.97
C LEU A 332 20.26 -2.78 -5.06
N ALA A 333 19.76 -1.73 -5.70
CA ALA A 333 20.52 -0.97 -6.69
C ALA A 333 21.76 -0.31 -6.05
N GLU A 334 21.62 0.24 -4.85
CA GLU A 334 22.74 0.81 -4.10
C GLU A 334 23.74 -0.26 -3.66
N ALA A 335 23.25 -1.42 -3.21
CA ALA A 335 24.11 -2.58 -2.91
C ALA A 335 24.93 -2.99 -4.13
N TRP A 336 24.27 -3.08 -5.29
CA TRP A 336 24.91 -3.44 -6.55
C TRP A 336 25.98 -2.44 -6.96
N ARG A 337 25.67 -1.14 -6.93
CA ARG A 337 26.59 -0.05 -7.26
C ARG A 337 27.85 -0.07 -6.39
N ARG A 338 27.70 -0.46 -5.11
CA ARG A 338 28.80 -0.59 -4.15
C ARG A 338 29.51 -1.95 -4.21
N GLY A 339 29.12 -2.85 -5.10
CA GLY A 339 29.65 -4.22 -5.16
C GLY A 339 29.38 -5.05 -3.90
N VAL A 340 28.32 -4.71 -3.14
CA VAL A 340 27.93 -5.39 -1.91
C VAL A 340 27.19 -6.69 -2.22
N LEU A 341 27.60 -7.76 -1.55
CA LEU A 341 26.97 -9.07 -1.65
C LEU A 341 25.58 -9.05 -0.99
N VAL A 342 24.55 -9.41 -1.75
CA VAL A 342 23.18 -9.50 -1.24
C VAL A 342 22.88 -10.95 -0.86
N PRO A 343 22.72 -11.29 0.43
CA PRO A 343 22.48 -12.67 0.83
C PRO A 343 21.11 -13.17 0.32
N TRP A 344 21.05 -14.43 -0.12
CA TRP A 344 19.79 -15.09 -0.47
C TRP A 344 18.90 -15.29 0.76
N LYS A 345 19.47 -15.83 1.84
CA LYS A 345 18.79 -16.03 3.13
C LYS A 345 19.40 -15.09 4.15
N LYS A 346 18.59 -14.20 4.71
CA LYS A 346 19.01 -13.40 5.86
C LYS A 346 19.21 -14.34 7.05
N ALA A 347 20.42 -14.35 7.59
CA ALA A 347 20.82 -15.19 8.71
C ALA A 347 21.14 -14.39 9.98
N GLN A 348 20.88 -13.08 10.01
CA GLN A 348 21.18 -12.24 11.17
C GLN A 348 19.99 -12.20 12.14
N PRO A 349 20.04 -12.93 13.27
CA PRO A 349 19.05 -12.78 14.34
C PRO A 349 19.23 -11.44 15.05
N GLU A 350 18.21 -11.09 15.82
CA GLU A 350 18.32 -10.04 16.83
C GLU A 350 19.39 -10.42 17.86
N VAL A 351 20.19 -9.44 18.27
CA VAL A 351 21.18 -9.65 19.35
C VAL A 351 20.44 -9.81 20.67
N TRP A 352 20.92 -10.74 21.50
CA TRP A 352 20.36 -10.94 22.83
C TRP A 352 20.41 -9.65 23.66
N LYS A 353 19.30 -9.33 24.34
CA LYS A 353 19.16 -8.14 25.19
C LYS A 353 18.65 -8.55 26.58
N PRO A 354 19.20 -7.97 27.66
CA PRO A 354 18.64 -8.16 29.00
C PRO A 354 17.28 -7.45 29.10
N VAL A 355 16.40 -7.94 29.99
CA VAL A 355 15.02 -7.43 30.16
C VAL A 355 14.93 -5.89 30.31
N PRO A 356 15.77 -5.21 31.11
CA PRO A 356 15.71 -3.75 31.23
C PRO A 356 16.00 -3.04 29.90
N MET A 357 16.83 -3.63 29.05
CA MET A 357 17.13 -3.10 27.72
C MET A 357 15.94 -3.29 26.79
N LEU A 358 15.31 -4.46 26.78
CA LEU A 358 14.08 -4.72 26.02
C LEU A 358 12.98 -3.70 26.36
N LEU A 359 12.75 -3.40 27.63
CA LEU A 359 11.76 -2.40 28.07
C LEU A 359 12.06 -0.97 27.59
N LYS A 360 13.33 -0.66 27.32
CA LYS A 360 13.74 0.63 26.75
C LYS A 360 13.63 0.64 25.22
N THR A 361 14.05 -0.45 24.57
CA THR A 361 14.17 -0.49 23.11
C THR A 361 12.84 -0.79 22.41
N ASP A 362 11.94 -1.55 23.04
CA ASP A 362 10.60 -1.89 22.51
C ASP A 362 9.60 -0.72 22.58
N ARG A 363 10.07 0.48 22.97
CA ARG A 363 9.27 1.70 22.93
C ARG A 363 9.12 2.17 21.49
N GLY A 364 7.87 2.36 21.07
CA GLY A 364 7.54 2.99 19.80
C GLY A 364 7.85 4.49 19.74
N GLY A 365 7.23 5.17 18.77
CA GLY A 365 7.29 6.64 18.66
C GLY A 365 6.68 7.33 19.87
N LEU A 366 7.11 8.58 20.13
CA LEU A 366 6.57 9.36 21.24
C LEU A 366 5.13 9.78 20.93
N VAL A 367 4.25 9.56 21.91
CA VAL A 367 2.89 10.09 21.88
C VAL A 367 2.66 10.90 23.14
N TYR A 368 2.43 12.19 22.98
CA TYR A 368 2.01 13.08 24.05
C TYR A 368 0.49 13.16 24.02
N ALA A 369 -0.18 12.40 24.89
CA ALA A 369 -1.63 12.26 24.85
C ALA A 369 -2.35 13.60 25.11
N PRO A 370 -3.34 13.98 24.29
CA PRO A 370 -4.05 15.23 24.46
C PRO A 370 -5.04 15.12 25.62
N ARG A 371 -5.26 16.21 26.35
CA ARG A 371 -6.40 16.27 27.27
C ARG A 371 -7.69 16.35 26.46
N PRO A 372 -8.70 15.48 26.71
CA PRO A 372 -9.98 15.58 26.02
C PRO A 372 -10.59 16.96 26.18
N GLY A 373 -11.13 17.52 25.10
CA GLY A 373 -11.67 18.88 25.07
C GLY A 373 -11.69 19.48 23.68
N ILE A 374 -12.26 20.68 23.58
CA ILE A 374 -12.24 21.50 22.36
C ILE A 374 -11.34 22.71 22.59
N TYR A 375 -10.44 22.97 21.63
CA TYR A 375 -9.41 23.98 21.70
C TYR A 375 -9.47 24.88 20.47
N GLU A 376 -9.12 26.15 20.63
CA GLU A 376 -9.04 27.15 19.56
C GLU A 376 -7.57 27.57 19.34
N ASN A 377 -7.29 28.25 18.22
CA ASN A 377 -5.95 28.78 17.91
C ASN A 377 -4.84 27.72 17.93
N VAL A 378 -5.18 26.48 17.56
CA VAL A 378 -4.23 25.37 17.53
C VAL A 378 -3.47 25.36 16.21
N VAL A 379 -2.15 25.31 16.28
CA VAL A 379 -1.26 25.20 15.13
C VAL A 379 -0.75 23.77 15.04
N GLU A 380 -0.88 23.14 13.88
CA GLU A 380 -0.32 21.82 13.61
C GLU A 380 0.97 21.94 12.79
N LEU A 381 2.05 21.39 13.36
CA LEU A 381 3.34 21.27 12.69
C LEU A 381 3.61 19.79 12.42
N ASP A 382 4.02 19.46 11.19
CA ASP A 382 4.27 18.09 10.72
C ASP A 382 5.65 17.97 10.07
N PHE A 383 6.39 16.90 10.36
CA PHE A 383 7.67 16.63 9.72
C PHE A 383 7.46 16.07 8.31
N ALA A 384 8.07 16.70 7.31
CA ALA A 384 7.84 16.33 5.90
C ALA A 384 8.20 14.87 5.57
N ALA A 385 9.20 14.30 6.26
CA ALA A 385 9.63 12.90 6.16
C ALA A 385 10.50 12.51 7.37
N MET A 386 9.94 12.50 8.59
CA MET A 386 10.72 12.36 9.83
C MET A 386 11.64 11.13 9.82
N TYR A 387 11.09 9.93 9.70
CA TYR A 387 11.84 8.69 9.83
C TYR A 387 12.91 8.47 8.75
N PRO A 388 12.62 8.64 7.45
CA PRO A 388 13.67 8.59 6.43
C PRO A 388 14.77 9.62 6.67
N SER A 389 14.42 10.84 7.08
CA SER A 389 15.40 11.89 7.38
C SER A 389 16.27 11.53 8.59
N ILE A 390 15.72 10.86 9.60
CA ILE A 390 16.49 10.32 10.72
C ILE A 390 17.50 9.29 10.21
N MET A 391 17.07 8.36 9.34
CA MET A 391 17.96 7.34 8.78
C MET A 391 19.12 7.96 7.99
N THR A 392 18.87 9.01 7.21
CA THR A 392 19.91 9.68 6.41
C THR A 392 20.82 10.58 7.24
N ASN A 393 20.24 11.42 8.11
CA ASN A 393 21.00 12.41 8.89
C ASN A 393 21.81 11.77 10.02
N PHE A 394 21.28 10.70 10.61
CA PHE A 394 21.96 9.96 11.68
C PHE A 394 22.73 8.73 11.20
N ASN A 395 22.76 8.45 9.89
CA ASN A 395 23.43 7.30 9.28
C ASN A 395 22.95 5.94 9.85
N VAL A 396 21.64 5.81 10.09
CA VAL A 396 21.06 4.59 10.67
C VAL A 396 20.79 3.58 9.57
N SER A 397 21.54 2.48 9.60
CA SER A 397 21.46 1.35 8.68
C SER A 397 21.78 0.05 9.43
N PRO A 398 21.29 -1.13 8.97
CA PRO A 398 21.52 -2.39 9.67
C PRO A 398 22.99 -2.67 10.02
N GLU A 399 23.89 -2.37 9.09
CA GLU A 399 25.33 -2.62 9.19
C GLU A 399 26.10 -1.50 9.90
N THR A 400 25.49 -0.33 10.08
CA THR A 400 26.12 0.78 10.81
C THR A 400 25.83 0.70 12.31
N ILE A 401 24.73 0.04 12.72
CA ILE A 401 24.36 -0.13 14.13
C ILE A 401 25.16 -1.26 14.78
N ASN A 402 25.83 -0.92 15.89
CA ASN A 402 26.67 -1.81 16.68
C ASN A 402 27.71 -2.56 15.82
N CYS A 403 28.27 -1.89 14.81
CA CYS A 403 29.27 -2.47 13.92
C CYS A 403 30.48 -3.01 14.72
N PRO A 404 30.99 -4.21 14.41
CA PRO A 404 32.24 -4.73 14.99
C PRO A 404 33.48 -3.88 14.66
N CYS A 405 33.41 -3.07 13.61
CA CYS A 405 34.51 -2.30 13.06
C CYS A 405 34.93 -1.06 13.88
N CYS A 406 34.07 -0.56 14.77
CA CYS A 406 34.31 0.69 15.50
C CYS A 406 34.35 0.44 17.01
N ALA A 407 35.54 0.57 17.61
CA ALA A 407 35.72 0.52 19.06
C ALA A 407 35.20 1.79 19.76
N HIS A 408 35.33 2.96 19.11
CA HIS A 408 34.91 4.27 19.63
C HIS A 408 34.16 5.07 18.55
N PRO A 409 32.84 4.87 18.39
CA PRO A 409 32.05 5.64 17.42
C PRO A 409 31.91 7.10 17.86
N ARG A 410 31.80 8.02 16.91
CA ARG A 410 31.53 9.45 17.18
C ARG A 410 30.12 9.70 17.71
N ARG A 411 29.18 8.77 17.47
CA ARG A 411 27.77 8.94 17.76
C ARG A 411 27.16 7.70 18.41
N SER A 412 26.32 7.94 19.40
CA SER A 412 25.47 6.93 20.03
C SER A 412 24.00 7.29 19.87
N VAL A 413 23.14 6.28 19.85
CA VAL A 413 21.69 6.47 19.86
C VAL A 413 21.24 6.93 21.27
N PRO A 414 20.40 7.97 21.39
CA PRO A 414 19.82 8.42 22.66
C PRO A 414 19.10 7.29 23.41
N GLU A 415 19.07 7.36 24.74
CA GLU A 415 18.42 6.42 25.68
C GLU A 415 18.96 4.98 25.71
N ILE A 416 19.31 4.41 24.56
CA ILE A 416 19.65 3.00 24.36
C ILE A 416 21.15 2.79 24.10
N GLY A 417 21.91 3.82 23.74
CA GLY A 417 23.37 3.76 23.68
C GLY A 417 23.95 2.90 22.56
N TYR A 418 23.15 2.50 21.57
CA TYR A 418 23.67 1.80 20.39
C TYR A 418 24.72 2.64 19.68
N ARG A 419 25.77 1.98 19.21
CA ARG A 419 26.89 2.59 18.51
C ARG A 419 26.54 2.76 17.03
N ILE A 420 26.83 3.93 16.45
CA ILE A 420 26.65 4.18 15.02
C ILE A 420 28.01 4.32 14.35
N CYS A 421 28.24 3.50 13.32
CA CYS A 421 29.45 3.55 12.50
C CYS A 421 29.49 4.84 11.65
N ASP A 422 30.69 5.38 11.43
CA ASP A 422 30.91 6.54 10.56
C ASP A 422 30.90 6.19 9.06
N ARG A 423 30.98 4.91 8.69
CA ARG A 423 30.91 4.47 7.28
C ARG A 423 29.51 4.74 6.70
N PRO A 424 29.39 5.17 5.44
CA PRO A 424 28.08 5.40 4.82
C PRO A 424 27.19 4.15 4.81
N GLY A 425 26.05 4.25 5.48
CA GLY A 425 25.04 3.22 5.56
C GLY A 425 24.33 3.02 4.23
N LEU A 426 24.12 1.77 3.83
CA LEU A 426 23.50 1.38 2.57
C LEU A 426 22.06 1.89 2.50
N VAL A 427 21.28 1.72 3.56
CA VAL A 427 19.91 2.24 3.62
C VAL A 427 19.92 3.78 3.60
N SER A 428 20.82 4.41 4.36
CA SER A 428 20.94 5.86 4.41
C SER A 428 21.24 6.46 3.02
N GLU A 429 22.22 5.90 2.31
CA GLU A 429 22.58 6.38 0.96
C GLU A 429 21.51 6.05 -0.08
N ALA A 430 20.83 4.90 0.03
CA ALA A 430 19.73 4.55 -0.85
C ALA A 430 18.52 5.50 -0.70
N LEU A 431 18.24 5.99 0.51
CA LEU A 431 17.07 6.84 0.78
C LEU A 431 17.28 8.31 0.42
N ARG A 432 18.51 8.83 0.54
CA ARG A 432 18.84 10.25 0.32
C ARG A 432 18.30 10.81 -1.01
N PRO A 433 18.60 10.24 -2.19
CA PRO A 433 18.12 10.79 -3.46
C PRO A 433 16.59 10.71 -3.60
N VAL A 434 15.94 9.72 -2.97
CA VAL A 434 14.47 9.58 -2.97
C VAL A 434 13.81 10.71 -2.17
N ILE A 435 14.39 11.10 -1.02
CA ILE A 435 13.92 12.22 -0.19
C ILE A 435 14.08 13.54 -0.95
N GLU A 436 15.27 13.80 -1.50
CA GLU A 436 15.57 15.02 -2.25
C GLU A 436 14.66 15.17 -3.46
N ARG A 437 14.45 14.09 -4.22
CA ARG A 437 13.56 14.07 -5.38
C ARG A 437 12.10 14.35 -4.99
N ARG A 438 11.63 13.78 -3.88
CA ARG A 438 10.28 14.08 -3.38
C ARG A 438 10.12 15.55 -3.02
N LEU A 439 11.10 16.14 -2.34
CA LEU A 439 11.06 17.57 -1.99
C LEU A 439 11.03 18.45 -3.25
N ALA A 440 11.81 18.10 -4.27
CA ALA A 440 11.79 18.79 -5.56
C ALA A 440 10.40 18.74 -6.22
N PHE A 441 9.75 17.57 -6.29
CA PHE A 441 8.40 17.47 -6.85
C PHE A 441 7.35 18.20 -6.02
N LYS A 442 7.48 18.24 -4.70
CA LYS A 442 6.59 19.05 -3.85
C LYS A 442 6.70 20.55 -4.18
N ALA A 443 7.91 21.03 -4.43
CA ALA A 443 8.15 22.41 -4.85
C ALA A 443 7.60 22.69 -6.26
N LEU A 444 7.81 21.78 -7.22
CA LEU A 444 7.28 21.89 -8.58
C LEU A 444 5.75 21.87 -8.62
N ARG A 445 5.10 20.99 -7.84
CA ARG A 445 3.64 20.98 -7.66
C ARG A 445 3.12 22.34 -7.20
N LYS A 446 3.76 22.94 -6.18
CA LYS A 446 3.37 24.25 -5.66
C LYS A 446 3.54 25.36 -6.71
N ARG A 447 4.59 25.29 -7.52
CA ARG A 447 4.81 26.24 -8.62
C ARG A 447 3.73 26.12 -9.69
N ALA A 448 3.45 24.90 -10.17
CA ALA A 448 2.41 24.64 -11.16
C ALA A 448 1.02 25.11 -10.69
N GLU A 449 0.72 24.95 -9.39
CA GLU A 449 -0.50 25.48 -8.78
C GLU A 449 -0.59 27.02 -8.84
N VAL A 450 0.52 27.74 -8.67
CA VAL A 450 0.58 29.21 -8.80
C VAL A 450 0.49 29.65 -10.27
N GLU A 451 1.07 28.87 -11.18
CA GLU A 451 1.06 29.13 -12.62
C GLU A 451 -0.26 28.74 -13.30
N GLY A 452 -1.14 27.99 -12.61
CA GLY A 452 -2.41 27.53 -13.15
C GLY A 452 -2.31 26.34 -14.12
N ASP A 453 -1.15 25.66 -14.16
CA ASP A 453 -0.93 24.46 -14.97
C ASP A 453 -1.42 23.21 -14.21
N GLU A 454 -2.70 22.88 -14.41
CA GLU A 454 -3.37 21.79 -13.71
C GLU A 454 -2.81 20.40 -14.06
N GLU A 455 -2.38 20.20 -15.32
CA GLU A 455 -1.82 18.92 -15.77
C GLU A 455 -0.46 18.67 -15.10
N ALA A 456 0.43 19.68 -15.13
CA ALA A 456 1.71 19.59 -14.43
C ALA A 456 1.51 19.45 -12.92
N ARG A 457 0.57 20.21 -12.33
CA ARG A 457 0.24 20.12 -10.91
C ARG A 457 -0.17 18.70 -10.53
N GLN A 458 -1.07 18.08 -11.29
CA GLN A 458 -1.54 16.72 -11.05
C GLN A 458 -0.41 15.69 -11.23
N SER A 459 0.39 15.82 -12.29
CA SER A 459 1.55 14.95 -12.55
C SER A 459 2.57 15.01 -11.41
N PHE A 460 2.96 16.20 -10.96
CA PHE A 460 3.89 16.34 -9.83
C PHE A 460 3.30 15.86 -8.51
N ASP A 461 2.00 16.03 -8.28
CA ASP A 461 1.33 15.51 -7.10
C ASP A 461 1.37 13.97 -7.06
N HIS A 462 1.04 13.34 -8.19
CA HIS A 462 1.14 11.89 -8.39
C HIS A 462 2.56 11.37 -8.11
N ARG A 463 3.59 12.02 -8.68
CA ARG A 463 5.00 11.65 -8.49
C ARG A 463 5.47 11.80 -7.04
N GLN A 464 5.19 12.94 -6.38
CA GLN A 464 5.60 13.13 -4.98
C GLN A 464 4.87 12.17 -4.03
N ASN A 465 3.60 11.84 -4.31
CA ASN A 465 2.82 10.88 -3.52
C ASN A 465 3.39 9.47 -3.63
N ALA A 466 3.84 9.04 -4.82
CA ALA A 466 4.50 7.75 -5.00
C ALA A 466 5.78 7.64 -4.16
N LEU A 467 6.64 8.66 -4.21
CA LEU A 467 7.86 8.69 -3.40
C LEU A 467 7.54 8.77 -1.90
N LYS A 468 6.48 9.49 -1.50
CA LYS A 468 5.99 9.51 -0.11
C LYS A 468 5.71 8.10 0.39
N TRP A 469 4.92 7.33 -0.38
CA TRP A 469 4.56 5.97 -0.02
C TRP A 469 5.78 5.06 0.08
N MET A 470 6.71 5.12 -0.89
CA MET A 470 7.97 4.38 -0.83
C MET A 470 8.77 4.69 0.45
N LEU A 471 8.87 5.96 0.82
CA LEU A 471 9.60 6.43 2.00
C LEU A 471 8.92 6.02 3.31
N VAL A 472 7.59 6.10 3.41
CA VAL A 472 6.85 5.66 4.61
C VAL A 472 7.10 4.18 4.93
N CYS A 473 7.25 3.33 3.91
CA CYS A 473 7.53 1.92 4.12
C CYS A 473 8.96 1.63 4.59
N SER A 474 9.93 2.53 4.38
CA SER A 474 11.33 2.30 4.74
C SER A 474 11.51 1.97 6.23
N PHE A 475 10.80 2.66 7.12
CA PHE A 475 10.87 2.46 8.56
C PHE A 475 10.32 1.11 9.03
N GLY A 476 9.16 0.70 8.50
CA GLY A 476 8.59 -0.61 8.79
C GLY A 476 9.47 -1.74 8.29
N TYR A 477 10.03 -1.60 7.08
CA TYR A 477 10.93 -2.58 6.49
C TYR A 477 12.27 -2.69 7.22
N LEU A 478 12.75 -1.60 7.83
CA LEU A 478 13.95 -1.63 8.66
C LEU A 478 13.79 -2.58 9.85
N GLY A 479 12.59 -2.69 10.45
CA GLY A 479 12.29 -3.64 11.52
C GLY A 479 11.82 -5.02 11.06
N TYR A 480 11.56 -5.21 9.76
CA TYR A 480 10.97 -6.46 9.27
C TYR A 480 11.99 -7.60 9.27
N ARG A 481 11.65 -8.71 9.94
CA ARG A 481 12.53 -9.88 10.08
C ARG A 481 13.06 -10.39 8.75
N ASN A 482 12.24 -10.42 7.69
CA ASN A 482 12.64 -10.98 6.40
C ASN A 482 13.13 -9.93 5.38
N ALA A 483 13.20 -8.64 5.74
CA ALA A 483 13.80 -7.63 4.87
C ALA A 483 15.32 -7.84 4.76
N ARG A 484 15.87 -7.82 3.54
CA ARG A 484 17.31 -8.07 3.28
C ARG A 484 18.20 -7.09 4.03
N PHE A 485 17.81 -5.82 4.03
CA PHE A 485 18.47 -4.72 4.73
C PHE A 485 17.63 -4.27 5.94
N GLY A 486 17.00 -5.24 6.62
CA GLY A 486 16.28 -4.99 7.87
C GLY A 486 17.07 -5.50 9.08
N ARG A 487 17.00 -4.78 10.18
CA ARG A 487 17.52 -5.16 11.49
C ARG A 487 16.76 -4.41 12.59
N ILE A 488 16.26 -5.13 13.59
CA ILE A 488 15.40 -4.55 14.63
C ILE A 488 16.12 -3.44 15.40
N GLU A 489 17.41 -3.58 15.66
CA GLU A 489 18.21 -2.56 16.36
C GLU A 489 18.30 -1.24 15.58
N ALA A 490 18.24 -1.29 14.25
CA ALA A 490 18.17 -0.07 13.43
C ALA A 490 16.78 0.57 13.49
N HIS A 491 15.71 -0.22 13.56
CA HIS A 491 14.36 0.28 13.80
C HIS A 491 14.21 0.93 15.18
N GLU A 492 14.73 0.28 16.23
CA GLU A 492 14.77 0.82 17.60
C GLU A 492 15.57 2.13 17.66
N ALA A 493 16.70 2.21 16.93
CA ALA A 493 17.51 3.41 16.85
C ALA A 493 16.75 4.60 16.25
N VAL A 494 16.05 4.36 15.14
CA VAL A 494 15.21 5.38 14.51
C VAL A 494 14.09 5.84 15.46
N SER A 495 13.42 4.91 16.16
CA SER A 495 12.40 5.25 17.16
C SER A 495 12.96 6.10 18.29
N ALA A 496 14.15 5.78 18.81
CA ALA A 496 14.80 6.54 19.88
C ALA A 496 15.15 7.97 19.44
N PHE A 497 15.73 8.15 18.25
CA PHE A 497 15.96 9.49 17.70
C PHE A 497 14.65 10.27 17.49
N ALA A 498 13.59 9.60 17.02
CA ALA A 498 12.29 10.25 16.84
C ALA A 498 11.73 10.78 18.17
N ARG A 499 11.85 10.01 19.26
CA ARG A 499 11.46 10.47 20.60
C ARG A 499 12.29 11.67 21.05
N GLU A 500 13.61 11.60 20.93
CA GLU A 500 14.53 12.68 21.30
C GLU A 500 14.20 13.98 20.54
N ILE A 501 13.97 13.87 19.23
CA ILE A 501 13.61 15.02 18.38
C ILE A 501 12.29 15.62 18.84
N LEU A 502 11.25 14.82 19.08
CA LEU A 502 9.97 15.34 19.56
C LEU A 502 10.07 15.98 20.95
N LEU A 503 10.89 15.44 21.85
CA LEU A 503 11.15 16.07 23.14
C LEU A 503 11.84 17.42 22.95
N ARG A 504 12.83 17.50 22.06
CA ARG A 504 13.52 18.76 21.72
C ARG A 504 12.58 19.79 21.11
N VAL A 505 11.66 19.37 20.23
CA VAL A 505 10.62 20.25 19.69
C VAL A 505 9.71 20.75 20.80
N LYS A 506 9.27 19.87 21.70
CA LYS A 506 8.43 20.24 22.84
C LYS A 506 9.11 21.29 23.72
N ASP A 507 10.39 21.11 24.04
CA ASP A 507 11.14 22.06 24.86
C ASP A 507 11.29 23.41 24.14
N LEU A 508 11.62 23.43 22.84
CA LEU A 508 11.67 24.67 22.04
C LEU A 508 10.32 25.40 21.99
N CYS A 509 9.21 24.67 21.86
CA CYS A 509 7.88 25.26 21.91
C CYS A 509 7.65 25.96 23.26
N LEU A 510 7.96 25.28 24.38
CA LEU A 510 7.81 25.83 25.72
C LEU A 510 8.69 27.07 25.95
N ASP A 511 9.95 27.02 25.51
CA ASP A 511 10.91 28.13 25.62
C ASP A 511 10.45 29.38 24.85
N HIS A 512 9.64 29.21 23.82
CA HIS A 512 9.05 30.29 23.02
C HIS A 512 7.60 30.63 23.38
N GLY A 513 7.13 30.17 24.54
CA GLY A 513 5.82 30.51 25.09
C GLY A 513 4.64 29.76 24.46
N TRP A 514 4.90 28.68 23.72
CA TRP A 514 3.88 27.80 23.18
C TRP A 514 3.64 26.62 24.12
N SER A 515 2.37 26.31 24.35
CA SER A 515 1.98 25.06 24.99
C SER A 515 1.87 23.95 23.96
N VAL A 516 2.32 22.74 24.30
CA VAL A 516 2.14 21.55 23.46
C VAL A 516 0.87 20.82 23.92
N LEU A 517 -0.16 20.78 23.07
CA LEU A 517 -1.43 20.11 23.34
C LEU A 517 -1.37 18.62 23.05
N HIS A 518 -0.75 18.26 21.93
CA HIS A 518 -0.67 16.89 21.45
C HIS A 518 0.65 16.69 20.69
N GLY A 519 1.17 15.48 20.73
CA GLY A 519 2.25 15.03 19.87
C GLY A 519 1.96 13.60 19.46
N ASN A 520 2.03 13.32 18.18
CA ASN A 520 1.76 11.98 17.65
C ASN A 520 2.83 11.63 16.63
N VAL A 521 3.89 10.97 17.10
CA VAL A 521 4.93 10.34 16.28
C VAL A 521 5.78 11.31 15.45
N ASP A 522 5.19 11.98 14.46
CA ASP A 522 5.85 12.88 13.50
C ASP A 522 5.20 14.28 13.42
N CYS A 523 4.18 14.53 14.23
CA CYS A 523 3.48 15.82 14.26
C CYS A 523 3.23 16.30 15.70
N VAL A 524 3.12 17.63 15.86
CA VAL A 524 2.84 18.32 17.12
C VAL A 524 1.74 19.36 16.93
N TRP A 525 0.85 19.44 17.92
CA TRP A 525 -0.18 20.47 18.02
C TRP A 525 0.21 21.42 19.13
N ILE A 526 0.40 22.68 18.78
CA ILE A 526 0.82 23.73 19.69
C ILE A 526 -0.24 24.82 19.79
N LEU A 527 -0.27 25.47 20.94
CA LEU A 527 -1.26 26.46 21.31
C LEU A 527 -0.57 27.63 21.98
N LYS A 528 -0.94 28.84 21.58
CA LYS A 528 -0.64 30.08 22.29
C LYS A 528 -1.87 30.98 22.22
N PRO A 529 -2.29 31.65 23.32
CA PRO A 529 -3.52 32.46 23.32
C PRO A 529 -3.54 33.55 22.25
N GLN A 530 -2.39 34.17 22.01
CA GLN A 530 -2.17 35.20 21.00
C GLN A 530 -0.81 34.95 20.34
N TRP A 531 -0.77 35.02 19.03
CA TRP A 531 0.44 34.86 18.24
C TRP A 531 0.32 35.59 16.91
N GLU A 532 1.47 35.96 16.34
CA GLU A 532 1.58 36.47 14.98
C GLU A 532 2.21 35.42 14.05
N ARG A 533 1.89 35.49 12.75
CA ARG A 533 2.38 34.49 11.79
C ARG A 533 3.91 34.39 11.77
N GLY A 534 4.61 35.51 11.95
CA GLY A 534 6.07 35.54 12.02
C GLY A 534 6.66 34.71 13.17
N GLU A 535 5.94 34.55 14.29
CA GLU A 535 6.39 33.72 15.41
C GLU A 535 6.38 32.23 15.06
N ILE A 536 5.41 31.78 14.25
CA ILE A 536 5.34 30.41 13.77
C ILE A 536 6.51 30.14 12.81
N ASP A 537 6.75 31.06 11.87
CA ASP A 537 7.81 30.89 10.88
C ASP A 537 9.20 30.90 11.53
N ASP A 538 9.43 31.75 12.54
CA ASP A 538 10.65 31.76 13.36
C ASP A 538 10.82 30.45 14.17
N LEU A 539 9.75 29.97 14.82
CA LEU A 539 9.76 28.69 15.55
C LEU A 539 10.10 27.52 14.63
N ILE A 540 9.51 27.47 13.43
CA ILE A 540 9.83 26.46 12.41
C ILE A 540 11.31 26.53 12.02
N GLY A 541 11.85 27.73 11.80
CA GLY A 541 13.28 27.94 11.49
C GLY A 541 14.21 27.42 12.59
N LYS A 542 13.86 27.70 13.86
CA LYS A 542 14.60 27.22 15.03
C LYS A 542 14.53 25.70 15.19
N ILE A 543 13.34 25.11 15.04
CA ILE A 543 13.17 23.65 15.07
C ILE A 543 13.99 22.98 13.96
N ASN A 544 13.92 23.51 12.74
CA ASN A 544 14.68 22.97 11.60
C ASN A 544 16.18 23.02 11.85
N THR A 545 16.68 24.13 12.39
CA THR A 545 18.10 24.31 12.72
C THR A 545 18.54 23.38 13.84
N ALA A 546 17.74 23.26 14.91
CA ALA A 546 18.09 22.46 16.09
C ALA A 546 18.01 20.95 15.85
N THR A 547 17.09 20.50 15.00
CA THR A 547 16.86 19.07 14.74
C THR A 547 17.57 18.58 13.48
N GLY A 548 17.84 19.48 12.52
CA GLY A 548 18.31 19.13 11.17
C GLY A 548 17.24 18.48 10.28
N LEU A 549 15.97 18.48 10.71
CA LEU A 549 14.84 17.93 9.97
C LEU A 549 13.93 19.05 9.51
N THR A 550 13.21 18.84 8.40
CA THR A 550 12.23 19.82 7.89
C THR A 550 10.85 19.58 8.51
N ILE A 551 10.45 20.46 9.42
CA ILE A 551 9.08 20.61 9.90
C ILE A 551 8.36 21.68 9.07
N VAL A 552 7.07 21.47 8.80
CA VAL A 552 6.23 22.41 8.04
C VAL A 552 4.95 22.71 8.80
N LEU A 553 4.39 23.89 8.54
CA LEU A 553 3.03 24.22 8.95
C LEU A 553 2.05 23.41 8.11
N GLU A 554 1.32 22.49 8.76
CA GLU A 554 0.26 21.72 8.12
C GLU A 554 -1.04 22.54 8.06
N GLY A 555 -1.39 23.23 9.15
CA GLY A 555 -2.57 24.06 9.20
C GLY A 555 -2.81 24.71 10.56
N ILE A 556 -3.80 25.60 10.59
CA ILE A 556 -4.21 26.35 11.78
C ILE A 556 -5.70 26.10 11.98
N TYR A 557 -6.08 25.63 13.16
CA TYR A 557 -7.46 25.27 13.50
C TYR A 557 -8.24 26.46 14.03
N LYS A 558 -9.47 26.64 13.52
CA LYS A 558 -10.51 27.44 14.19
C LYS A 558 -10.86 26.80 15.52
N TRP A 559 -11.13 25.50 15.47
CA TRP A 559 -11.36 24.65 16.62
C TRP A 559 -10.89 23.22 16.32
N LEU A 560 -10.43 22.53 17.37
CA LEU A 560 -9.96 21.15 17.35
C LEU A 560 -10.48 20.42 18.58
N ALA A 561 -11.20 19.32 18.39
CA ALA A 561 -11.75 18.48 19.44
C ALA A 561 -10.95 17.19 19.60
N PHE A 562 -10.41 16.97 20.79
CA PHE A 562 -9.84 15.69 21.21
C PHE A 562 -10.86 14.90 22.03
N LEU A 563 -11.15 13.67 21.62
CA LEU A 563 -12.18 12.85 22.23
C LEU A 563 -11.59 11.85 23.25
N PRO A 564 -12.33 11.53 24.32
CA PRO A 564 -11.91 10.51 25.28
C PRO A 564 -12.13 9.09 24.74
N SER A 565 -11.80 8.07 25.53
CA SER A 565 -12.17 6.69 25.25
C SER A 565 -13.68 6.51 25.33
N ARG A 566 -14.20 5.60 24.50
CA ARG A 566 -15.63 5.21 24.55
C ARG A 566 -15.99 4.47 25.84
N GLN A 567 -15.00 3.85 26.49
CA GLN A 567 -15.21 3.01 27.67
C GLN A 567 -14.88 3.74 28.97
N VAL A 568 -14.02 4.77 28.91
CA VAL A 568 -13.50 5.48 30.09
C VAL A 568 -13.45 6.97 29.76
N ALA A 569 -14.32 7.75 30.41
CA ALA A 569 -14.57 9.16 30.08
C ALA A 569 -13.33 10.07 30.18
N ASP A 570 -12.38 9.75 31.06
CA ASP A 570 -11.17 10.58 31.26
C ASP A 570 -9.92 10.01 30.58
N ARG A 571 -10.05 8.87 29.87
CA ARG A 571 -8.90 8.25 29.20
C ARG A 571 -8.68 8.90 27.84
N PRO A 572 -7.58 9.62 27.61
CA PRO A 572 -7.31 10.21 26.30
C PRO A 572 -7.05 9.11 25.26
N VAL A 573 -7.52 9.34 24.04
CA VAL A 573 -7.19 8.48 22.89
C VAL A 573 -6.46 9.34 21.85
N PRO A 574 -5.13 9.20 21.73
CA PRO A 574 -4.32 10.02 20.83
C PRO A 574 -4.84 10.12 19.39
N THR A 575 -5.44 9.05 18.89
CA THR A 575 -5.90 8.94 17.51
C THR A 575 -7.36 9.33 17.31
N ARG A 576 -8.09 9.81 18.32
CA ARG A 576 -9.50 10.23 18.22
C ARG A 576 -9.62 11.75 18.33
N TYR A 577 -9.65 12.42 17.19
CA TYR A 577 -9.83 13.87 17.13
C TYR A 577 -10.42 14.32 15.79
N TYR A 578 -11.02 15.50 15.79
CA TYR A 578 -11.45 16.17 14.57
C TYR A 578 -11.45 17.68 14.76
N GLY A 579 -11.27 18.44 13.67
CA GLY A 579 -11.21 19.89 13.71
C GLY A 579 -11.41 20.53 12.35
N ALA A 580 -11.65 21.84 12.36
CA ALA A 580 -11.76 22.67 11.17
C ALA A 580 -10.61 23.67 11.10
N PHE A 581 -9.94 23.71 9.96
CA PHE A 581 -8.89 24.70 9.68
C PHE A 581 -9.50 26.06 9.35
N VAL A 582 -8.68 27.12 9.47
CA VAL A 582 -9.05 28.50 9.10
C VAL A 582 -9.46 28.59 7.63
N ASP A 583 -8.85 27.79 6.75
CA ASP A 583 -9.18 27.70 5.31
C ASP A 583 -10.50 26.95 5.02
N GLY A 584 -11.19 26.46 6.05
CA GLY A 584 -12.47 25.76 5.96
C GLY A 584 -12.36 24.24 5.78
N LYS A 585 -11.16 23.69 5.51
CA LYS A 585 -10.99 22.23 5.40
C LYS A 585 -11.14 21.57 6.76
N THR A 586 -11.70 20.36 6.77
CA THR A 586 -11.82 19.55 7.98
C THR A 586 -10.74 18.47 8.02
N LYS A 587 -10.29 18.13 9.24
CA LYS A 587 -9.36 17.02 9.48
C LYS A 587 -9.86 16.19 10.63
N PHE A 588 -9.93 14.87 10.43
CA PHE A 588 -10.45 13.93 11.41
C PHE A 588 -9.68 12.60 11.41
N ARG A 589 -9.58 12.00 12.60
CA ARG A 589 -8.91 10.72 12.88
C ARG A 589 -9.70 9.94 13.95
N GLY A 590 -9.77 8.62 13.77
CA GLY A 590 -10.32 7.69 14.78
C GLY A 590 -11.82 7.81 15.04
N ILE A 591 -12.57 8.43 14.13
CA ILE A 591 -14.04 8.51 14.14
C ILE A 591 -14.64 7.74 12.96
N GLU A 592 -15.95 7.54 13.00
CA GLU A 592 -16.69 6.62 12.12
C GLU A 592 -16.53 6.88 10.62
N CYS A 593 -16.44 8.14 10.16
CA CYS A 593 -16.24 8.46 8.74
C CYS A 593 -14.85 8.04 8.19
N ARG A 594 -13.88 7.72 9.04
CA ARG A 594 -12.54 7.20 8.66
C ARG A 594 -12.41 5.69 8.85
N ARG A 595 -13.47 5.02 9.30
CA ARG A 595 -13.45 3.60 9.62
C ARG A 595 -14.00 2.78 8.47
N GLY A 596 -13.19 1.87 7.92
CA GLY A 596 -13.60 1.00 6.82
C GLY A 596 -14.70 -0.02 7.19
N ASP A 597 -14.95 -0.21 8.48
CA ASP A 597 -16.05 -1.04 9.01
C ASP A 597 -17.34 -0.26 9.31
N SER A 598 -17.35 1.07 9.11
CA SER A 598 -18.57 1.88 9.23
C SER A 598 -19.37 1.85 7.92
N PRO A 599 -20.70 1.69 7.99
CA PRO A 599 -21.58 1.84 6.82
C PRO A 599 -21.41 3.19 6.13
N ALA A 600 -21.48 3.20 4.80
CA ALA A 600 -21.31 4.41 3.99
C ALA A 600 -22.30 5.52 4.38
N PHE A 601 -23.58 5.19 4.60
CA PHE A 601 -24.58 6.14 5.07
C PHE A 601 -24.14 6.88 6.33
N ILE A 602 -23.65 6.15 7.34
CA ILE A 602 -23.26 6.71 8.63
C ILE A 602 -21.99 7.57 8.49
N ALA A 603 -21.03 7.11 7.68
CA ALA A 603 -19.83 7.87 7.38
C ALA A 603 -20.17 9.21 6.70
N THR A 604 -21.02 9.17 5.67
CA THR A 604 -21.49 10.36 4.94
C THR A 604 -22.23 11.33 5.86
N VAL A 605 -23.19 10.85 6.66
CA VAL A 605 -23.93 11.71 7.60
C VAL A 605 -22.99 12.38 8.60
N GLN A 606 -22.02 11.65 9.17
CA GLN A 606 -21.04 12.25 10.08
C GLN A 606 -20.16 13.30 9.39
N GLU A 607 -19.78 13.07 8.14
CA GLU A 607 -18.97 14.00 7.34
C GLU A 607 -19.76 15.26 6.92
N GLU A 608 -21.02 15.11 6.53
CA GLU A 608 -21.93 16.23 6.23
C GLU A 608 -22.08 17.16 7.43
N LEU A 609 -22.36 16.59 8.61
CA LEU A 609 -22.49 17.36 9.84
C LEU A 609 -21.18 18.03 10.25
N LEU A 610 -20.04 17.35 10.09
CA LEU A 610 -18.72 17.95 10.33
C LEU A 610 -18.44 19.12 9.38
N THR A 611 -18.85 19.01 8.12
CA THR A 611 -18.67 20.05 7.11
C THR A 611 -19.45 21.31 7.48
N GLU A 612 -20.68 21.15 7.95
CA GLU A 612 -21.47 22.29 8.43
C GLU A 612 -20.92 22.87 9.75
N LEU A 613 -20.44 22.02 10.66
CA LEU A 613 -19.76 22.46 11.88
C LEU A 613 -18.48 23.24 11.57
N ALA A 614 -17.81 22.98 10.45
CA ALA A 614 -16.61 23.70 10.02
C ALA A 614 -16.84 25.20 9.74
N ALA A 615 -18.09 25.58 9.49
CA ALA A 615 -18.49 26.98 9.37
C ALA A 615 -18.56 27.71 10.73
N ALA A 616 -18.48 27.00 11.86
CA ALA A 616 -18.32 27.63 13.17
C ALA A 616 -16.93 28.30 13.26
N PRO A 617 -16.85 29.62 13.50
CA PRO A 617 -15.58 30.32 13.66
C PRO A 617 -14.93 30.05 15.02
N THR A 618 -15.71 29.64 16.03
CA THR A 618 -15.27 29.45 17.41
C THR A 618 -15.82 28.14 18.00
N ALA A 619 -15.18 27.65 19.06
CA ALA A 619 -15.62 26.51 19.85
C ALA A 619 -17.00 26.74 20.49
N ASP A 620 -17.33 27.96 20.88
CA ASP A 620 -18.66 28.28 21.42
C ASP A 620 -19.75 28.25 20.36
N GLU A 621 -19.46 28.77 19.16
CA GLU A 621 -20.39 28.66 18.04
C GLU A 621 -20.55 27.20 17.60
N TYR A 622 -19.47 26.42 17.63
CA TYR A 622 -19.53 24.97 17.41
C TYR A 622 -20.52 24.32 18.39
N ARG A 623 -20.41 24.61 19.70
CA ARG A 623 -21.30 24.05 20.73
C ARG A 623 -22.76 24.41 20.48
N ARG A 624 -23.06 25.64 20.05
CA ARG A 624 -24.42 26.04 19.69
C ARG A 624 -24.94 25.29 18.46
N ARG A 625 -24.14 25.25 17.39
CA ARG A 625 -24.54 24.61 16.12
C ARG A 625 -24.76 23.11 16.25
N VAL A 626 -23.88 22.42 16.98
CA VAL A 626 -24.02 20.96 17.14
C VAL A 626 -25.29 20.58 17.90
N LEU A 627 -25.76 21.44 18.81
CA LEU A 627 -27.05 21.25 19.48
C LEU A 627 -28.23 21.53 18.56
N ALA A 628 -28.13 22.56 17.71
CA ALA A 628 -29.15 22.88 16.72
C ALA A 628 -29.32 21.77 15.66
N MET A 629 -28.27 20.99 15.40
CA MET A 629 -28.30 19.85 14.47
C MET A 629 -29.07 18.63 14.97
N ARG A 630 -29.56 18.62 16.21
CA ARG A 630 -30.30 17.48 16.78
C ARG A 630 -31.52 17.09 15.94
N SER A 631 -32.25 18.06 15.41
CA SER A 631 -33.41 17.81 14.53
C SER A 631 -33.01 17.08 13.24
N ARG A 632 -31.86 17.42 12.65
CA ARG A 632 -31.31 16.70 11.48
C ARG A 632 -30.87 15.29 11.84
N MET A 633 -30.26 15.10 13.01
CA MET A 633 -29.92 13.75 13.49
C MET A 633 -31.18 12.88 13.64
N GLU A 634 -32.27 13.45 14.15
CA GLU A 634 -33.57 12.77 14.24
C GLU A 634 -34.19 12.46 12.87
N GLU A 635 -33.98 13.32 11.87
CA GLU A 635 -34.39 13.08 10.48
C GLU A 635 -33.69 11.85 9.88
N TYR A 636 -32.36 11.75 10.03
CA TYR A 636 -31.60 10.58 9.58
C TYR A 636 -32.01 9.30 10.33
N GLU A 637 -32.29 9.38 11.64
CA GLU A 637 -32.90 8.25 12.37
C GLU A 637 -34.27 7.87 11.78
N GLY A 638 -35.07 8.86 11.39
CA GLY A 638 -36.35 8.67 10.72
C GLY A 638 -36.21 7.91 9.41
N MET A 639 -35.23 8.26 8.57
CA MET A 639 -34.95 7.55 7.31
C MET A 639 -34.62 6.08 7.53
N LEU A 640 -33.82 5.77 8.57
CA LEU A 640 -33.51 4.38 8.95
C LEU A 640 -34.76 3.64 9.43
N ARG A 641 -35.59 4.26 10.28
CA ARG A 641 -36.86 3.66 10.77
C ARG A 641 -37.86 3.38 9.65
N ARG A 642 -37.89 4.25 8.63
CA ARG A 642 -38.78 4.12 7.46
C ARG A 642 -38.19 3.23 6.36
N CYS A 643 -36.99 2.68 6.55
CA CYS A 643 -36.27 1.85 5.57
C CYS A 643 -36.06 2.57 4.23
N GLU A 644 -35.82 3.88 4.25
CA GLU A 644 -35.61 4.71 3.04
C GLU A 644 -34.15 4.67 2.55
N VAL A 645 -33.22 4.19 3.40
CA VAL A 645 -31.80 4.12 3.07
C VAL A 645 -31.51 2.83 2.27
N PRO A 646 -30.91 2.92 1.07
CA PRO A 646 -30.57 1.74 0.27
C PRO A 646 -29.62 0.79 1.02
N LEU A 647 -29.82 -0.52 0.85
CA LEU A 647 -29.01 -1.55 1.54
C LEU A 647 -27.52 -1.44 1.22
N GLU A 648 -27.18 -0.99 0.02
CA GLU A 648 -25.81 -0.76 -0.43
C GLU A 648 -25.10 0.27 0.46
N GLN A 649 -25.81 1.30 0.93
CA GLN A 649 -25.26 2.32 1.83
C GLN A 649 -25.16 1.85 3.28
N LEU A 650 -25.87 0.77 3.64
CA LEU A 650 -25.85 0.15 4.97
C LEU A 650 -24.82 -0.98 5.09
N MET A 651 -24.14 -1.32 4.00
CA MET A 651 -23.20 -2.43 3.95
C MET A 651 -22.00 -2.22 4.89
N ILE A 652 -21.72 -3.24 5.71
CA ILE A 652 -20.53 -3.32 6.57
C ILE A 652 -19.47 -4.15 5.86
N THR A 653 -18.25 -3.62 5.76
CA THR A 653 -17.09 -4.33 5.23
C THR A 653 -16.14 -4.71 6.35
N THR A 654 -15.74 -5.98 6.44
CA THR A 654 -14.75 -6.45 7.42
C THR A 654 -13.68 -7.27 6.72
N MET A 655 -12.41 -7.13 7.12
CA MET A 655 -11.34 -7.99 6.62
C MET A 655 -11.32 -9.33 7.36
N LEU A 656 -11.34 -10.44 6.63
CA LEU A 656 -11.14 -11.76 7.21
C LEU A 656 -9.70 -11.88 7.71
N SER A 657 -9.52 -12.19 8.99
CA SER A 657 -8.22 -12.38 9.62
C SER A 657 -7.80 -13.85 9.70
N ARG A 658 -8.65 -14.76 9.23
CA ARG A 658 -8.49 -16.22 9.20
C ARG A 658 -9.28 -16.79 8.02
N GLU A 659 -9.08 -18.06 7.70
CA GLU A 659 -9.92 -18.74 6.72
C GLU A 659 -11.37 -18.78 7.22
N PRO A 660 -12.38 -18.67 6.33
CA PRO A 660 -13.79 -18.68 6.73
C PRO A 660 -14.16 -19.85 7.65
N ALA A 661 -13.59 -21.03 7.40
CA ALA A 661 -13.88 -22.25 8.17
C ALA A 661 -13.37 -22.21 9.63
N GLU A 662 -12.42 -21.32 9.94
CA GLU A 662 -11.86 -21.18 11.30
C GLU A 662 -12.72 -20.31 12.23
N TYR A 663 -13.72 -19.60 11.69
CA TYR A 663 -14.59 -18.73 12.47
C TYR A 663 -15.65 -19.51 13.25
N ARG A 664 -15.47 -19.60 14.58
CA ARG A 664 -16.42 -20.29 15.49
C ARG A 664 -17.33 -19.35 16.29
N GLY A 665 -16.98 -18.07 16.40
CA GLY A 665 -17.72 -17.09 17.20
C GLY A 665 -19.04 -16.61 16.55
N ASN A 666 -19.87 -15.93 17.33
CA ASN A 666 -21.16 -15.35 16.89
C ASN A 666 -21.07 -13.83 16.63
N SER A 667 -19.88 -13.31 16.31
CA SER A 667 -19.77 -11.94 15.81
C SER A 667 -20.40 -11.83 14.42
N ALA A 668 -20.82 -10.62 14.03
CA ALA A 668 -21.43 -10.39 12.71
C ALA A 668 -20.53 -10.85 11.55
N SER A 669 -19.23 -10.56 11.62
CA SER A 669 -18.25 -10.99 10.62
C SER A 669 -18.05 -12.52 10.58
N ALA A 670 -18.05 -13.19 11.74
CA ALA A 670 -17.97 -14.64 11.81
C ALA A 670 -19.24 -15.33 11.28
N LEU A 671 -20.41 -14.69 11.40
CA LEU A 671 -21.65 -15.19 10.83
C LEU A 671 -21.67 -15.03 9.31
N ALA A 672 -21.22 -13.89 8.79
CA ALA A 672 -21.08 -13.66 7.36
C ALA A 672 -20.09 -14.67 6.72
N ALA A 673 -18.96 -14.93 7.38
CA ALA A 673 -17.97 -15.92 6.92
C ALA A 673 -18.54 -17.35 6.87
N ARG A 674 -19.38 -17.73 7.83
CA ARG A 674 -20.07 -19.03 7.80
C ARG A 674 -21.15 -19.10 6.73
N GLN A 675 -21.84 -17.99 6.45
CA GLN A 675 -22.81 -17.92 5.35
C GLN A 675 -22.14 -18.10 3.99
N SER A 676 -20.92 -17.55 3.79
CA SER A 676 -20.22 -17.72 2.51
C SER A 676 -19.90 -19.19 2.21
N ILE A 677 -19.44 -19.95 3.21
CA ILE A 677 -19.20 -21.39 3.07
C ILE A 677 -20.48 -22.15 2.71
N LYS A 678 -21.59 -21.87 3.43
CA LYS A 678 -22.88 -22.52 3.17
C LYS A 678 -23.40 -22.22 1.76
N ALA A 679 -23.08 -21.04 1.22
CA ALA A 679 -23.45 -20.62 -0.12
C ALA A 679 -22.50 -21.14 -1.22
N GLY A 680 -21.43 -21.88 -0.87
CA GLY A 680 -20.42 -22.34 -1.82
C GLY A 680 -19.56 -21.22 -2.39
N LEU A 681 -19.46 -20.08 -1.71
CA LEU A 681 -18.64 -18.95 -2.12
C LEU A 681 -17.22 -19.11 -1.56
N GLU A 682 -16.22 -19.04 -2.44
CA GLU A 682 -14.82 -19.10 -2.06
C GLU A 682 -14.33 -17.75 -1.54
N TYR A 683 -13.88 -17.75 -0.28
CA TYR A 683 -13.22 -16.63 0.36
C TYR A 683 -11.97 -17.13 1.07
N HIS A 684 -10.95 -16.28 1.15
CA HIS A 684 -9.67 -16.56 1.79
C HIS A 684 -9.35 -15.56 2.88
N ALA A 685 -8.45 -15.95 3.78
CA ALA A 685 -7.93 -15.05 4.80
C ALA A 685 -7.29 -13.80 4.15
N GLY A 686 -7.60 -12.62 4.66
CA GLY A 686 -7.13 -11.34 4.12
C GLY A 686 -8.00 -10.74 3.02
N GLN A 687 -9.14 -11.35 2.65
CA GLN A 687 -10.14 -10.74 1.77
C GLN A 687 -11.21 -9.94 2.56
N PRO A 688 -11.80 -8.90 1.95
CA PRO A 688 -12.94 -8.19 2.53
C PRO A 688 -14.22 -9.02 2.40
N ILE A 689 -14.96 -9.17 3.49
CA ILE A 689 -16.33 -9.71 3.50
C ILE A 689 -17.33 -8.58 3.74
N ARG A 690 -18.39 -8.55 2.93
CA ARG A 690 -19.43 -7.52 2.96
C ARG A 690 -20.77 -8.11 3.37
N TYR A 691 -21.42 -7.50 4.35
CA TYR A 691 -22.70 -7.97 4.87
C TYR A 691 -23.52 -6.82 5.45
N ILE A 692 -24.82 -7.06 5.66
CA ILE A 692 -25.73 -6.15 6.35
C ILE A 692 -26.26 -6.80 7.64
N LEU A 693 -26.63 -5.99 8.62
CA LEU A 693 -27.34 -6.42 9.82
C LEU A 693 -28.85 -6.47 9.54
N THR A 694 -29.49 -7.60 9.81
CA THR A 694 -30.90 -7.85 9.42
C THR A 694 -31.83 -8.01 10.62
N ASP A 695 -31.42 -8.78 11.63
CA ASP A 695 -32.12 -8.87 12.92
C ASP A 695 -31.11 -9.20 14.02
N LYS A 696 -30.40 -8.17 14.50
CA LYS A 696 -29.24 -8.34 15.39
C LYS A 696 -29.60 -9.04 16.70
N ALA A 697 -30.85 -8.92 17.14
CA ALA A 697 -31.35 -9.49 18.39
C ALA A 697 -31.90 -10.93 18.23
N ASN A 698 -32.00 -11.47 17.00
CA ASN A 698 -32.56 -12.80 16.75
C ASN A 698 -31.83 -13.90 17.53
N THR A 699 -32.56 -14.91 18.02
CA THR A 699 -31.95 -16.08 18.67
C THR A 699 -31.20 -16.97 17.67
N ASP A 700 -31.66 -17.06 16.42
CA ASP A 700 -30.95 -17.73 15.32
C ASP A 700 -29.82 -16.84 14.78
N PRO A 701 -28.55 -17.23 14.92
CA PRO A 701 -27.44 -16.44 14.43
C PRO A 701 -27.45 -16.22 12.91
N ASN A 702 -28.03 -17.14 12.13
CA ASN A 702 -28.08 -17.00 10.66
C ASN A 702 -29.00 -15.88 10.19
N ARG A 703 -29.93 -15.41 11.04
CA ARG A 703 -30.86 -14.30 10.75
C ARG A 703 -30.34 -12.94 11.17
N ARG A 704 -29.19 -12.87 11.87
CA ARG A 704 -28.63 -11.62 12.39
C ARG A 704 -27.91 -10.80 11.33
N VAL A 705 -27.38 -11.46 10.31
CA VAL A 705 -26.65 -10.84 9.22
C VAL A 705 -27.04 -11.46 7.90
N ARG A 706 -26.83 -10.72 6.81
CA ARG A 706 -26.94 -11.24 5.45
C ARG A 706 -25.72 -10.83 4.63
N LEU A 707 -25.03 -11.83 4.09
CA LEU A 707 -23.92 -11.63 3.16
C LEU A 707 -24.38 -10.91 1.89
N MET A 708 -23.56 -10.02 1.33
CA MET A 708 -23.86 -9.23 0.13
C MET A 708 -24.37 -10.08 -1.04
N GLN A 709 -23.72 -11.21 -1.34
CA GLN A 709 -24.11 -12.10 -2.43
C GLN A 709 -25.45 -12.83 -2.20
N LEU A 710 -25.98 -12.80 -0.98
CA LEU A 710 -27.23 -13.46 -0.62
C LEU A 710 -28.38 -12.47 -0.43
N ILE A 711 -28.16 -11.17 -0.64
CA ILE A 711 -29.23 -10.17 -0.54
C ILE A 711 -30.27 -10.46 -1.64
N ASP A 712 -31.53 -10.52 -1.23
CA ASP A 712 -32.69 -10.74 -2.08
C ASP A 712 -33.72 -9.61 -1.86
N PRO A 713 -34.76 -9.47 -2.71
CA PRO A 713 -35.76 -8.40 -2.56
C PRO A 713 -36.52 -8.38 -1.23
N GLU A 714 -36.54 -9.50 -0.50
CA GLU A 714 -37.19 -9.63 0.82
C GLU A 714 -36.25 -9.22 1.97
N THR A 715 -34.98 -9.02 1.67
CA THR A 715 -33.96 -8.72 2.68
C THR A 715 -34.16 -7.29 3.19
N THR A 716 -34.36 -7.17 4.50
CA THR A 716 -34.51 -5.88 5.19
C THR A 716 -33.42 -5.68 6.24
N ALA A 717 -32.96 -4.43 6.37
CA ALA A 717 -31.98 -4.03 7.38
C ALA A 717 -32.65 -3.86 8.75
N ASP A 718 -31.92 -4.15 9.83
CA ASP A 718 -32.34 -3.89 11.22
C ASP A 718 -32.21 -2.39 11.54
N PRO A 719 -33.32 -1.61 11.59
CA PRO A 719 -33.24 -0.18 11.79
C PRO A 719 -32.60 0.19 13.12
N ASP A 720 -32.89 -0.56 14.19
CA ASP A 720 -32.40 -0.30 15.54
C ASP A 720 -30.89 -0.53 15.64
N ALA A 721 -30.37 -1.55 14.94
CA ALA A 721 -28.94 -1.79 14.86
C ALA A 721 -28.19 -0.62 14.18
N TYR A 722 -28.74 -0.09 13.08
CA TYR A 722 -28.11 1.03 12.37
C TYR A 722 -28.31 2.38 13.07
N ILE A 723 -29.45 2.61 13.73
CA ILE A 723 -29.66 3.79 14.60
C ILE A 723 -28.64 3.79 15.74
N THR A 724 -28.37 2.64 16.34
CA THR A 724 -27.31 2.51 17.35
C THR A 724 -25.96 2.96 16.76
N LEU A 725 -25.60 2.48 15.57
CA LEU A 725 -24.35 2.88 14.92
C LEU A 725 -24.31 4.38 14.55
N LEU A 726 -25.45 4.94 14.12
CA LEU A 726 -25.58 6.36 13.81
C LEU A 726 -25.40 7.22 15.06
N ARG A 727 -26.13 6.93 16.14
CA ARG A 727 -26.01 7.66 17.42
C ARG A 727 -24.61 7.62 17.98
N ARG A 728 -23.90 6.49 17.81
CA ARG A 728 -22.49 6.37 18.16
C ARG A 728 -21.61 7.36 17.41
N ALA A 729 -21.84 7.52 16.11
CA ALA A 729 -21.14 8.50 15.29
C ALA A 729 -21.50 9.94 15.69
N MET A 730 -22.78 10.20 15.97
CA MET A 730 -23.26 11.52 16.40
C MET A 730 -22.74 11.92 17.78
N ASN A 731 -22.63 10.97 18.70
CA ASN A 731 -22.08 11.18 20.04
C ASN A 731 -20.62 11.61 20.03
N CYS A 732 -19.86 11.26 18.99
CA CYS A 732 -18.52 11.82 18.80
C CYS A 732 -18.57 13.34 18.60
N LEU A 733 -19.57 13.84 17.85
CA LEU A 733 -19.76 15.27 17.56
C LEU A 733 -20.40 16.02 18.73
N LEU A 734 -21.34 15.40 19.43
CA LEU A 734 -22.05 16.00 20.57
C LEU A 734 -21.23 16.01 21.86
N TRP A 735 -20.20 15.17 21.98
CA TRP A 735 -19.42 15.08 23.22
C TRP A 735 -18.85 16.43 23.69
N PRO A 736 -18.25 17.29 22.84
CA PRO A 736 -17.74 18.59 23.29
C PRO A 736 -18.80 19.59 23.78
N SER A 737 -20.10 19.36 23.50
CA SER A 737 -21.19 20.18 24.05
C SER A 737 -21.73 19.65 25.37
N GLY A 738 -21.39 18.42 25.76
CA GLY A 738 -21.91 17.77 26.97
C GLY A 738 -23.30 17.14 26.81
N HIS A 739 -23.91 17.14 25.62
CA HIS A 739 -25.29 16.67 25.39
C HIS A 739 -25.38 15.43 24.49
N GLN A 740 -24.90 14.29 24.98
CA GLN A 740 -24.88 13.03 24.24
C GLN A 740 -26.28 12.38 24.14
N LEU A 741 -26.48 11.57 23.09
CA LEU A 741 -27.65 10.72 22.85
C LEU A 741 -27.49 9.38 23.58
N ASP A 742 -28.60 8.80 24.04
CA ASP A 742 -28.62 7.39 24.45
C ASP A 742 -28.40 6.49 23.23
N GLU A 743 -27.35 5.67 23.25
CA GLU A 743 -27.03 4.75 22.16
C GLU A 743 -28.11 3.66 21.98
N THR A 744 -28.97 3.44 22.98
CA THR A 744 -30.06 2.47 22.94
C THR A 744 -31.30 3.09 22.29
N PRO A 745 -31.84 2.52 21.19
CA PRO A 745 -33.10 3.00 20.64
C PRO A 745 -34.22 2.84 21.66
N THR A 746 -35.01 3.89 21.88
CA THR A 746 -36.26 3.80 22.64
C THR A 746 -37.20 2.90 21.85
N LYS A 747 -37.43 1.67 22.33
CA LYS A 747 -38.40 0.76 21.72
C LYS A 747 -39.75 1.48 21.60
N ALA A 748 -40.15 1.83 20.39
CA ALA A 748 -41.53 2.25 20.14
C ALA A 748 -42.40 1.05 20.52
N LYS A 749 -43.19 1.18 21.60
CA LYS A 749 -44.19 0.17 21.94
C LYS A 749 -45.07 -0.02 20.70
N PRO A 750 -45.28 -1.26 20.22
CA PRO A 750 -46.21 -1.46 19.11
C PRO A 750 -47.57 -0.92 19.53
N LYS A 751 -48.15 -0.04 18.71
CA LYS A 751 -49.53 0.45 18.90
C LYS A 751 -50.42 -0.78 19.02
N ALA A 752 -51.04 -0.96 20.18
CA ALA A 752 -51.97 -2.05 20.43
C ALA A 752 -53.10 -1.99 19.38
N LYS A 753 -53.39 -3.13 18.75
CA LYS A 753 -54.58 -3.27 17.90
C LYS A 753 -55.84 -2.98 18.73
N PRO A 754 -56.90 -2.39 18.14
CA PRO A 754 -58.18 -2.25 18.81
C PRO A 754 -58.71 -3.66 19.17
N ARG A 755 -58.96 -3.91 20.45
CA ARG A 755 -59.65 -5.12 20.90
C ARG A 755 -61.13 -4.97 20.57
N GLU A 756 -61.61 -5.74 19.59
CA GLU A 756 -63.03 -6.10 19.52
C GLU A 756 -63.34 -7.08 20.66
N THR A 757 -64.33 -6.69 21.45
CA THR A 757 -64.97 -7.47 22.50
C THR A 757 -65.71 -8.69 21.94
N MET A 758 -65.43 -9.88 22.46
CA MET A 758 -66.51 -10.81 22.79
C MET A 758 -66.14 -11.73 23.96
N LYS A 759 -67.15 -11.94 24.80
CA LYS A 759 -67.19 -12.56 26.13
C LYS A 759 -66.77 -14.03 26.12
N GLN A 760 -66.19 -14.51 27.22
CA GLN A 760 -66.85 -15.53 28.06
C GLN A 760 -66.15 -15.69 29.42
N LEU A 761 -66.99 -15.88 30.43
CA LEU A 761 -66.69 -15.98 31.86
C LEU A 761 -65.96 -17.28 32.22
N THR A 762 -65.26 -17.22 33.35
CA THR A 762 -65.21 -18.16 34.50
C THR A 762 -63.76 -18.18 35.04
N LEU A 763 -63.44 -18.21 36.33
CA LEU A 763 -64.10 -18.11 37.63
C LEU A 763 -62.91 -18.00 38.62
N TRP A 764 -63.15 -17.41 39.80
CA TRP A 764 -62.34 -17.40 41.04
C TRP A 764 -61.34 -16.25 41.28
N ASP A 765 -61.85 -15.18 41.90
CA ASP A 765 -61.14 -14.47 42.99
C ASP A 765 -61.13 -15.36 44.25
N ALA A 766 -60.00 -15.41 44.97
CA ALA A 766 -59.89 -15.01 46.38
C ALA A 766 -58.71 -15.69 47.10
N ALA A 767 -58.07 -14.87 47.94
CA ALA A 767 -57.10 -15.22 48.99
C ALA A 767 -55.65 -15.41 48.54
N TYR A 768 -54.81 -14.39 48.75
CA TYR A 768 -53.91 -14.34 49.90
C TYR A 768 -53.00 -13.09 49.80
N SER A 769 -53.32 -12.05 50.58
CA SER A 769 -52.32 -11.12 51.10
C SER A 769 -52.39 -11.16 52.62
N GLU A 770 -51.44 -11.83 53.24
CA GLU A 770 -51.01 -11.53 54.61
C GLU A 770 -49.49 -11.61 54.65
N ALA A 771 -48.90 -10.49 55.13
CA ALA A 771 -47.54 -10.27 55.63
C ALA A 771 -46.70 -9.25 54.82
N VAL A 772 -47.20 -8.00 54.88
CA VAL A 772 -46.56 -6.66 54.86
C VAL A 772 -45.53 -6.35 53.77
#